data_AF-A0A9D5U273-F1
#
_entry.id   AF-A0A9D5U273-F1
#
_cell.length_a   1.000
_cell.length_b   1.000
_cell.length_c   1.000
_cell.angle_alpha   90.00
_cell.angle_beta   90.00
_cell.angle_gamma   90.00
#
_symmetry.space_group_name_H-M   'P 1'
#
loop_
_entity.id
_entity.type
_entity.pdbx_description
1 polymer ?
#
loop_
_entity_poly.entity_id
_entity_poly.type
_entity_poly.pdbx_seq_one_letter_code
_entity_poly.pdbx_strand_id
1 'polypeptide(L)'
;MALCLPARLDATIYYVDATGGSDSNPGTSEALPWRTLDKVNRRTFQPGDAILLARGRVWREQLTVPSSGGPDAPIVFSAYGVGERPKILGSNVVSGFQVYSASALRAPWPYSTSVVYFDDQRGRKQTSLAALAQPGDWYWQSGELFVYPGSFTTVEAARREYVIKCINRHYVVFDELWLGRGSYITFDLFTGQNIVVRNCDIHGSASGSPNFRVGAAVNGLLVEHCTFGRPEDESFSGRRLLEMGAAGSPGLGGNWIVRNCTFHWTTENDTGLIGNDWALGVMGVRQGNVLIDECAFHNIEDDGVYISGNDTAGAIMVQNCYVVNAGNAGIRTWNQQGTLGGPVIIHKNKVQGCGFAHNDAMGIHINSTWSPTLVEYNEVWGGRNLDPNAEDGGGIAIDGDSRGAVVRYNLVHDNFGKGIYVYGISGPSFNHVVHHNVVYNNDCGITVSGNWNAPVSNVLVHNNTCYKNYNGPTMGPNYDTEILVGPYASAVDLRNNILYSSSSTPTYYLIENSLGAITADYNLVFREGGGAIARSSTSGFRTYAQWRALGYDASGINADPLFVNPGLFDFRLTSGSPARDAGDTVPFLLDFLGVLIPQGPKFDMGAYEYGNGSEPTPTPTVDPTITPSPTHTATPTPTVDPTITPTLPPAGWSDVWHVVEQTSATISRNSLTNRNFRNWIKGAYVHASAPAVRLRLRGATAGTGTFVDNVTIGRRAVSGDPYDFAAPPTVVTFNDAPYVLVPPNTTVYSDPVAFPVEAGADYIVAMYLEGSELIPLWNQSGTIHGYSRNVAENQTGMVNVSGYNEVYSIYIVEALEGTSQPVATPTPTPLPDTGQPPTWAGPRAVLLPANSGFHESAIELSQYAWDDATPRNLLQFGLVSQDNFVAIGVEVQVTGRVRASVQPEARGTNHVVFAIQDVAGNATEVGIDFVIMGATSVPAGVWNLLR
;
A
#
# COMPACT_ATOMS: atom_id res chain seq x y z
N MET A 1 50.35 14.43 -34.50
CA MET A 1 49.37 15.31 -33.82
C MET A 1 48.41 14.39 -33.09
N ALA A 2 48.61 14.19 -31.79
CA ALA A 2 47.66 13.45 -30.95
C ALA A 2 46.58 14.45 -30.51
N LEU A 3 45.33 14.25 -30.93
CA LEU A 3 44.20 14.91 -30.31
C LEU A 3 43.84 14.09 -29.07
N CYS A 4 44.21 14.64 -27.91
CA CYS A 4 43.80 14.17 -26.60
C CYS A 4 42.28 14.41 -26.46
N LEU A 5 41.49 13.35 -26.40
CA LEU A 5 40.15 13.41 -25.80
C LEU A 5 40.35 13.67 -24.30
N PRO A 6 39.69 14.66 -23.69
CA PRO A 6 39.82 14.86 -22.25
C PRO A 6 39.23 13.63 -21.53
N ALA A 7 40.07 12.96 -20.74
CA ALA A 7 39.62 11.98 -19.77
C ALA A 7 38.67 12.67 -18.77
N ARG A 8 37.55 12.03 -18.44
CA ARG A 8 36.57 12.51 -17.46
C ARG A 8 37.14 12.33 -16.04
N LEU A 9 38.05 13.22 -15.61
CA LEU A 9 38.53 13.45 -14.24
C LEU A 9 37.41 14.20 -13.46
N ASP A 10 37.01 13.96 -12.21
CA ASP A 10 37.53 13.16 -11.09
C ASP A 10 36.36 12.89 -10.12
N ALA A 11 35.64 11.77 -10.23
CA ALA A 11 34.75 11.34 -9.14
C ALA A 11 35.62 10.79 -8.00
N THR A 12 35.65 11.46 -6.86
CA THR A 12 36.47 11.04 -5.71
C THR A 12 35.60 10.32 -4.67
N ILE A 13 36.08 9.17 -4.20
CA ILE A 13 35.46 8.46 -3.07
C ILE A 13 36.17 8.87 -1.78
N TYR A 14 35.40 9.37 -0.83
CA TYR A 14 35.84 9.74 0.51
C TYR A 14 35.29 8.75 1.53
N TYR A 15 36.11 8.37 2.50
CA TYR A 15 35.80 7.39 3.54
C TYR A 15 35.81 8.05 4.91
N VAL A 16 34.83 7.72 5.74
CA VAL A 16 34.67 8.24 7.10
C VAL A 16 34.47 7.09 8.08
N ASP A 17 35.30 6.99 9.12
CA ASP A 17 35.15 6.03 10.23
C ASP A 17 35.25 6.76 11.57
N ALA A 18 34.15 6.76 12.34
CA ALA A 18 34.05 7.44 13.63
C ALA A 18 35.10 7.00 14.67
N THR A 19 35.60 5.78 14.55
CA THR A 19 36.51 5.15 15.53
C THR A 19 37.91 4.91 14.99
N GLY A 20 38.02 4.53 13.71
CA GLY A 20 39.29 4.23 13.04
C GLY A 20 39.90 5.39 12.26
N GLY A 21 39.14 6.47 12.03
CA GLY A 21 39.56 7.60 11.21
C GLY A 21 40.30 8.73 11.95
N SER A 22 40.88 9.63 11.17
CA SER A 22 41.44 10.90 11.64
C SER A 22 41.14 12.02 10.65
N ASP A 23 40.72 13.18 11.12
CA ASP A 23 40.42 14.33 10.23
C ASP A 23 41.69 14.98 9.62
N SER A 24 42.88 14.52 10.03
CA SER A 24 44.17 14.82 9.39
C SER A 24 44.45 13.92 8.18
N ASN A 25 43.73 12.81 8.02
CA ASN A 25 43.92 11.89 6.91
C ASN A 25 43.45 12.52 5.58
N PRO A 26 43.95 12.01 4.43
CA PRO A 26 43.44 12.42 3.13
C PRO A 26 41.96 12.10 2.94
N GLY A 27 41.46 11.02 3.56
CA GLY A 27 40.06 10.58 3.44
C GLY A 27 39.75 9.84 2.14
N THR A 28 40.68 9.73 1.19
CA THR A 28 40.47 9.15 -0.14
C THR A 28 40.79 7.66 -0.25
N SER A 29 40.92 6.96 0.89
CA SER A 29 41.13 5.51 0.96
C SER A 29 40.58 4.96 2.26
N GLU A 30 40.06 3.73 2.25
CA GLU A 30 39.57 3.03 3.46
C GLU A 30 40.61 2.93 4.58
N ALA A 31 41.90 2.81 4.24
CA ALA A 31 42.99 2.71 5.21
C ALA A 31 43.30 4.03 5.93
N LEU A 32 42.90 5.16 5.36
CA LEU A 32 43.12 6.50 5.91
C LEU A 32 41.84 7.34 5.82
N PRO A 33 40.76 6.94 6.53
CA PRO A 33 39.48 7.64 6.47
C PRO A 33 39.51 8.89 7.35
N TRP A 34 38.62 9.85 7.06
CA TRP A 34 38.28 10.91 8.01
C TRP A 34 37.53 10.35 9.21
N ARG A 35 37.38 11.15 10.27
CA ARG A 35 36.70 10.72 11.50
C ARG A 35 35.30 11.31 11.64
N THR A 36 35.17 12.60 11.39
CA THR A 36 33.97 13.37 11.78
C THR A 36 33.12 13.79 10.60
N LEU A 37 31.82 14.01 10.85
CA LEU A 37 30.94 14.68 9.89
C LEU A 37 31.23 16.18 9.85
N ASP A 38 31.78 16.79 10.91
CA ASP A 38 32.29 18.17 10.86
C ASP A 38 33.34 18.36 9.75
N LYS A 39 34.23 17.38 9.53
CA LYS A 39 35.18 17.40 8.40
C LYS A 39 34.45 17.37 7.04
N VAL A 40 33.44 16.51 6.92
CA VAL A 40 32.60 16.40 5.71
C VAL A 40 31.86 17.71 5.44
N ASN A 41 31.21 18.29 6.46
CA ASN A 41 30.43 19.52 6.38
C ASN A 41 31.26 20.74 5.94
N ARG A 42 32.58 20.75 6.21
CA ARG A 42 33.49 21.85 5.84
C ARG A 42 34.15 21.66 4.48
N ARG A 43 33.90 20.53 3.81
CA ARG A 43 34.45 20.24 2.49
C ARG A 43 33.45 20.64 1.39
N THR A 44 33.98 21.20 0.30
CA THR A 44 33.25 21.32 -0.96
C THR A 44 33.55 20.12 -1.83
N PHE A 45 32.53 19.41 -2.25
CA PHE A 45 32.60 18.24 -3.13
C PHE A 45 32.25 18.62 -4.56
N GLN A 46 32.72 17.82 -5.52
CA GLN A 46 32.41 17.95 -6.94
C GLN A 46 31.26 16.99 -7.33
N PRO A 47 30.50 17.30 -8.39
CA PRO A 47 29.57 16.34 -8.99
C PRO A 47 30.21 14.98 -9.26
N GLY A 48 29.57 13.91 -8.80
CA GLY A 48 30.04 12.53 -8.92
C GLY A 48 30.83 12.02 -7.71
N ASP A 49 31.19 12.88 -6.76
CA ASP A 49 31.87 12.45 -5.52
C ASP A 49 30.97 11.55 -4.66
N ALA A 50 31.59 10.58 -3.98
CA ALA A 50 30.93 9.71 -3.02
C ALA A 50 31.56 9.86 -1.63
N ILE A 51 30.71 9.90 -0.60
CA ILE A 51 31.09 9.98 0.81
C ILE A 51 30.55 8.73 1.49
N LEU A 52 31.44 7.80 1.83
CA LEU A 52 31.11 6.50 2.39
C LEU A 52 31.41 6.46 3.89
N LEU A 53 30.39 6.16 4.68
CA LEU A 53 30.47 6.02 6.13
C LEU A 53 30.66 4.54 6.50
N ALA A 54 31.62 4.26 7.37
CA ALA A 54 31.90 2.89 7.79
C ALA A 54 30.70 2.28 8.52
N ARG A 55 30.34 1.05 8.14
CA ARG A 55 29.31 0.26 8.82
C ARG A 55 29.68 -0.06 10.27
N GLY A 56 28.65 -0.24 11.10
CA GLY A 56 28.78 -0.49 12.54
C GLY A 56 29.31 0.71 13.34
N ARG A 57 29.33 1.92 12.75
CA ARG A 57 29.77 3.15 13.43
C ARG A 57 28.60 4.07 13.75
N VAL A 58 28.83 4.92 14.75
CA VAL A 58 27.86 5.87 15.28
C VAL A 58 28.46 7.27 15.26
N TRP A 59 27.83 8.18 14.52
CA TRP A 59 28.12 9.61 14.57
C TRP A 59 27.03 10.33 15.34
N ARG A 60 27.39 10.85 16.50
CA ARG A 60 26.54 11.76 17.27
C ARG A 60 26.81 13.18 16.80
N GLU A 61 26.48 13.46 15.55
CA GLU A 61 26.78 14.69 14.79
C GLU A 61 25.60 15.02 13.84
N GLN A 62 25.67 16.13 13.11
CA GLN A 62 24.71 16.49 12.06
C GLN A 62 25.42 16.52 10.71
N LEU A 63 24.80 15.96 9.67
CA LEU A 63 25.25 16.15 8.28
C LEU A 63 24.50 17.35 7.68
N THR A 64 25.23 18.41 7.40
CA THR A 64 24.73 19.55 6.62
C THR A 64 25.30 19.45 5.22
N VAL A 65 24.44 19.08 4.27
CA VAL A 65 24.87 18.73 2.91
C VAL A 65 25.61 19.90 2.27
N PRO A 66 26.92 19.79 2.00
CA PRO A 66 27.73 20.97 1.72
C PRO A 66 27.77 21.33 0.23
N SER A 67 27.37 20.43 -0.68
CA SER A 67 27.53 20.63 -2.13
C SER A 67 26.41 19.93 -2.92
N SER A 68 26.20 20.35 -4.15
CA SER A 68 25.26 19.75 -5.11
C SER A 68 26.01 18.90 -6.13
N GLY A 69 25.36 17.84 -6.61
CA GLY A 69 25.84 17.09 -7.77
C GLY A 69 25.40 17.71 -9.10
N GLY A 70 25.50 16.91 -10.16
CA GLY A 70 24.97 17.20 -11.49
C GLY A 70 24.01 16.10 -11.98
N PRO A 71 23.24 16.37 -13.06
CA PRO A 71 22.21 15.45 -13.57
C PRO A 71 22.72 14.05 -13.89
N ASP A 72 23.97 13.93 -14.33
CA ASP A 72 24.60 12.65 -14.71
C ASP A 72 25.75 12.28 -13.77
N ALA A 73 25.85 12.97 -12.63
CA ALA A 73 26.92 12.85 -11.65
C ALA A 73 26.42 13.34 -10.27
N PRO A 74 25.47 12.63 -9.63
CA PRO A 74 25.00 12.99 -8.31
C PRO A 74 26.11 12.86 -7.26
N ILE A 75 26.01 13.61 -6.17
CA ILE A 75 26.82 13.35 -4.97
C ILE A 75 26.14 12.28 -4.14
N VAL A 76 26.89 11.28 -3.69
CA VAL A 76 26.36 10.12 -2.95
C VAL A 76 26.85 10.13 -1.51
N PHE A 77 25.93 10.05 -0.55
CA PHE A 77 26.23 9.71 0.84
C PHE A 77 25.76 8.28 1.10
N SER A 78 26.69 7.36 1.36
CA SER A 78 26.38 5.94 1.51
C SER A 78 27.28 5.26 2.56
N ALA A 79 27.28 3.93 2.57
CA ALA A 79 28.02 3.10 3.52
C ALA A 79 29.17 2.35 2.82
N TYR A 80 30.16 1.90 3.61
CA TYR A 80 31.15 0.91 3.19
C TYR A 80 31.50 -0.06 4.31
N GLY A 81 32.16 -1.17 3.96
CA GLY A 81 32.53 -2.23 4.89
C GLY A 81 31.40 -3.22 5.14
N VAL A 82 31.37 -3.82 6.34
CA VAL A 82 30.42 -4.87 6.72
C VAL A 82 29.71 -4.55 8.03
N GLY A 83 28.50 -5.09 8.22
CA GLY A 83 27.68 -4.94 9.42
C GLY A 83 26.56 -3.91 9.30
N GLU A 84 26.04 -3.49 10.45
CA GLU A 84 24.92 -2.55 10.59
C GLU A 84 25.13 -1.25 9.80
N ARG A 85 24.03 -0.66 9.32
CA ARG A 85 24.06 0.66 8.65
C ARG A 85 24.75 1.71 9.55
N PRO A 86 25.54 2.64 8.99
CA PRO A 86 26.10 3.76 9.74
C PRO A 86 24.98 4.59 10.39
N LYS A 87 25.07 4.79 11.71
CA LYS A 87 24.09 5.53 12.49
C LYS A 87 24.48 6.99 12.63
N ILE A 88 23.62 7.91 12.21
CA ILE A 88 23.77 9.35 12.47
C ILE A 88 22.69 9.75 13.48
N LEU A 89 23.12 10.22 14.66
CA LEU A 89 22.27 10.45 15.82
C LEU A 89 22.26 11.92 16.24
N GLY A 90 21.06 12.48 16.41
CA GLY A 90 20.86 13.82 16.96
C GLY A 90 21.10 13.93 18.47
N SER A 91 21.22 12.79 19.17
CA SER A 91 21.40 12.67 20.62
C SER A 91 22.87 12.51 21.04
N ASN A 92 23.16 12.92 22.28
CA ASN A 92 24.40 12.56 22.98
C ASN A 92 24.11 11.71 24.21
N VAL A 93 25.05 10.82 24.55
CA VAL A 93 25.05 10.10 25.82
C VAL A 93 25.20 11.11 26.96
N VAL A 94 24.32 11.01 27.95
CA VAL A 94 24.37 11.80 29.17
C VAL A 94 25.19 11.03 30.20
N SER A 95 26.17 11.70 30.80
CA SER A 95 27.10 11.10 31.77
C SER A 95 27.17 11.91 33.05
N GLY A 96 27.68 11.32 34.12
CA GLY A 96 27.89 12.02 35.40
C GLY A 96 26.63 12.13 36.25
N PHE A 97 25.74 11.15 36.15
CA PHE A 97 24.56 11.08 37.02
C PHE A 97 24.96 10.97 38.50
N GLN A 98 24.34 11.81 39.32
CA GLN A 98 24.47 11.82 40.76
C GLN A 98 23.10 11.62 41.40
N VAL A 99 23.06 10.97 42.56
CA VAL A 99 21.83 10.85 43.35
C VAL A 99 21.40 12.25 43.79
N TYR A 100 20.18 12.65 43.41
CA TYR A 100 19.54 13.87 43.88
C TYR A 100 18.56 13.57 45.02
N SER A 101 17.77 12.51 44.87
CA SER A 101 16.86 11.99 45.88
C SER A 101 16.64 10.47 45.67
N ALA A 102 15.77 9.85 46.47
CA ALA A 102 15.39 8.46 46.27
C ALA A 102 14.67 8.20 44.94
N SER A 103 14.03 9.22 44.36
CA SER A 103 13.25 9.12 43.11
C SER A 103 13.86 9.89 41.93
N ALA A 104 15.06 10.46 42.09
CA ALA A 104 15.71 11.23 41.04
C ALA A 104 17.24 11.10 41.06
N LEU A 105 17.80 10.76 39.91
CA LEU A 105 19.19 11.02 39.55
C LEU A 105 19.25 12.32 38.74
N ARG A 106 20.32 13.11 38.89
CA ARG A 106 20.55 14.31 38.08
C ARG A 106 21.88 14.25 37.35
N ALA A 107 21.96 14.82 36.15
CA ALA A 107 23.21 15.03 35.43
C ALA A 107 23.23 16.42 34.77
N PRO A 108 24.41 17.07 34.64
CA PRO A 108 24.54 18.31 33.87
C PRO A 108 24.12 18.11 32.41
N TRP A 109 23.19 18.92 31.94
CA TRP A 109 22.73 18.93 30.56
C TRP A 109 22.27 20.36 30.18
N PRO A 110 23.18 21.23 29.72
CA PRO A 110 22.91 22.66 29.55
C PRO A 110 21.98 22.99 28.37
N TYR A 111 21.54 21.99 27.62
CA TYR A 111 20.69 22.14 26.44
C TYR A 111 19.24 21.84 26.81
N SER A 112 18.29 22.62 26.31
CA SER A 112 16.89 22.18 26.33
C SER A 112 16.79 20.87 25.58
N THR A 113 16.06 19.91 26.13
CA THR A 113 15.84 18.62 25.49
C THR A 113 14.37 18.27 25.46
N SER A 114 13.94 17.77 24.31
CA SER A 114 12.57 17.43 24.00
C SER A 114 12.33 15.91 24.04
N VAL A 115 13.40 15.11 24.02
CA VAL A 115 13.34 13.66 24.10
C VAL A 115 14.60 13.07 24.75
N VAL A 116 14.40 12.04 25.57
CA VAL A 116 15.45 11.26 26.23
C VAL A 116 15.21 9.79 25.92
N TYR A 117 16.28 9.01 25.76
CA TYR A 117 16.24 7.57 25.51
C TYR A 117 16.99 6.81 26.61
N PHE A 118 16.47 5.65 26.98
CA PHE A 118 16.99 4.73 27.98
C PHE A 118 17.18 3.35 27.31
N ASP A 119 18.42 2.92 27.07
CA ASP A 119 18.72 1.67 26.35
C ASP A 119 17.93 1.52 25.06
N ASP A 120 18.01 2.58 24.24
CA ASP A 120 17.28 2.77 23.00
C ASP A 120 15.78 3.04 23.15
N GLN A 121 15.12 2.79 24.28
CA GLN A 121 13.69 3.11 24.46
C GLN A 121 13.47 4.60 24.73
N ARG A 122 12.48 5.25 24.10
CA ARG A 122 12.14 6.65 24.41
C ARG A 122 11.55 6.75 25.82
N GLY A 123 12.05 7.71 26.58
CA GLY A 123 11.63 8.02 27.93
C GLY A 123 10.38 8.87 28.01
N ARG A 124 9.64 8.71 29.11
CA ARG A 124 8.42 9.45 29.43
C ARG A 124 8.74 10.78 30.06
N LYS A 125 8.41 11.88 29.37
CA LYS A 125 8.64 13.23 29.89
C LYS A 125 7.59 13.54 30.96
N GLN A 126 8.05 13.92 32.15
CA GLN A 126 7.17 14.31 33.25
C GLN A 126 6.99 15.84 33.30
N THR A 127 5.86 16.30 33.86
CA THR A 127 5.54 17.73 33.95
C THR A 127 6.32 18.48 35.04
N SER A 128 6.90 17.74 35.99
CA SER A 128 7.72 18.29 37.07
C SER A 128 8.69 17.24 37.63
N LEU A 129 9.70 17.69 38.36
CA LEU A 129 10.64 16.81 39.07
C LEU A 129 9.94 15.89 40.08
N ALA A 130 8.88 16.37 40.74
CA ALA A 130 8.13 15.59 41.71
C ALA A 130 7.27 14.48 41.08
N ALA A 131 7.03 14.54 39.77
CA ALA A 131 6.24 13.56 39.03
C ALA A 131 7.06 12.37 38.52
N LEU A 132 8.39 12.35 38.74
CA LEU A 132 9.21 11.15 38.46
C LEU A 132 8.79 10.02 39.40
N ALA A 133 8.17 8.97 38.86
CA ALA A 133 7.54 7.91 39.64
C ALA A 133 8.09 6.52 39.35
N GLN A 134 8.66 6.30 38.16
CA GLN A 134 9.08 4.98 37.69
C GLN A 134 10.23 5.04 36.67
N PRO A 135 11.01 3.95 36.49
CA PRO A 135 12.09 3.89 35.51
C PRO A 135 11.62 4.32 34.12
N GLY A 136 12.43 5.10 33.42
CA GLY A 136 12.10 5.67 32.11
C GLY A 136 11.44 7.05 32.17
N ASP A 137 11.03 7.51 33.36
CA ASP A 137 10.59 8.90 33.55
C ASP A 137 11.79 9.85 33.54
N TRP A 138 11.61 11.02 32.92
CA TRP A 138 12.60 12.08 32.91
C TRP A 138 11.98 13.48 32.98
N TYR A 139 12.75 14.42 33.49
CA TYR A 139 12.39 15.83 33.57
C TYR A 139 13.64 16.68 33.37
N TRP A 140 13.55 17.78 32.61
CA TRP A 140 14.67 18.69 32.41
C TRP A 140 14.32 20.07 32.95
N GLN A 141 15.23 20.64 33.74
CA GLN A 141 15.08 22.00 34.27
C GLN A 141 16.44 22.64 34.50
N SER A 142 16.56 23.92 34.11
CA SER A 142 17.69 24.78 34.44
C SER A 142 19.07 24.21 34.12
N GLY A 143 19.20 23.49 32.98
CA GLY A 143 20.47 22.92 32.55
C GLY A 143 20.85 21.61 33.24
N GLU A 144 19.91 20.97 33.94
CA GLU A 144 20.06 19.63 34.51
C GLU A 144 18.99 18.69 33.96
N LEU A 145 19.41 17.46 33.63
CA LEU A 145 18.51 16.37 33.31
C LEU A 145 18.30 15.51 34.56
N PHE A 146 17.05 15.34 34.94
CA PHE A 146 16.61 14.46 36.00
C PHE A 146 15.97 13.21 35.41
N VAL A 147 16.31 12.04 35.93
CA VAL A 147 15.73 10.75 35.54
C VAL A 147 15.38 9.94 36.77
N TYR A 148 14.32 9.13 36.69
CA TYR A 148 14.02 8.19 37.77
C TYR A 148 15.08 7.07 37.81
N PRO A 149 15.60 6.69 39.00
CA PRO A 149 16.59 5.62 39.12
C PRO A 149 16.12 4.30 38.50
N GLY A 150 16.95 3.67 37.67
CA GLY A 150 16.65 2.39 37.03
C GLY A 150 17.91 1.67 36.55
N SER A 151 17.75 0.42 36.09
CA SER A 151 18.86 -0.40 35.58
C SER A 151 19.05 -0.16 34.09
N PHE A 152 19.57 1.01 33.72
CA PHE A 152 19.84 1.37 32.32
C PHE A 152 21.33 1.38 32.03
N THR A 153 21.75 0.88 30.87
CA THR A 153 23.15 0.90 30.43
C THR A 153 23.54 2.23 29.77
N THR A 154 22.57 2.89 29.13
CA THR A 154 22.76 4.15 28.41
C THR A 154 21.55 5.06 28.62
N VAL A 155 21.83 6.34 28.88
CA VAL A 155 20.85 7.42 28.84
C VAL A 155 21.32 8.43 27.80
N GLU A 156 20.47 8.73 26.83
CA GLU A 156 20.77 9.69 25.77
C GLU A 156 19.75 10.80 25.75
N ALA A 157 20.19 12.04 25.52
CA ALA A 157 19.29 13.18 25.37
C ALA A 157 19.51 13.83 24.00
N ALA A 158 18.41 14.20 23.34
CA ALA A 158 18.48 14.89 22.06
C ALA A 158 19.15 16.26 22.24
N ARG A 159 20.05 16.59 21.30
CA ARG A 159 20.87 17.82 21.33
C ARG A 159 20.73 18.63 20.04
N ARG A 160 20.51 17.97 18.90
CA ARG A 160 20.55 18.60 17.58
C ARG A 160 19.16 18.67 17.00
N GLU A 161 18.80 19.84 16.48
CA GLU A 161 17.52 20.05 15.81
C GLU A 161 17.39 19.13 14.59
N TYR A 162 18.46 18.99 13.80
CA TYR A 162 18.49 18.21 12.56
C TYR A 162 19.55 17.10 12.60
N VAL A 163 19.24 15.93 12.06
CA VAL A 163 20.26 14.88 11.81
C VAL A 163 20.85 15.07 10.42
N ILE A 164 19.99 15.17 9.42
CA ILE A 164 20.33 15.58 8.05
C ILE A 164 19.67 16.92 7.75
N LYS A 165 20.46 17.89 7.29
CA LYS A 165 19.97 19.17 6.79
C LYS A 165 20.38 19.35 5.33
N CYS A 166 19.41 19.22 4.43
CA CYS A 166 19.57 19.33 2.98
C CYS A 166 18.72 20.48 2.46
N ILE A 167 19.32 21.66 2.29
CA ILE A 167 18.62 22.88 1.86
C ILE A 167 19.34 23.48 0.67
N ASN A 168 18.58 23.78 -0.39
CA ASN A 168 19.06 24.34 -1.64
C ASN A 168 20.20 23.50 -2.24
N ARG A 169 19.99 22.19 -2.26
CA ARG A 169 20.90 21.20 -2.85
C ARG A 169 20.22 20.44 -3.95
N HIS A 170 21.00 20.02 -4.94
CA HIS A 170 20.50 19.35 -6.13
C HIS A 170 21.33 18.10 -6.43
N TYR A 171 20.70 17.08 -7.01
CA TYR A 171 21.38 15.86 -7.46
C TYR A 171 22.19 15.21 -6.33
N VAL A 172 21.50 14.86 -5.24
CA VAL A 172 22.10 14.22 -4.07
C VAL A 172 21.38 12.91 -3.79
N VAL A 173 22.16 11.86 -3.51
CA VAL A 173 21.68 10.53 -3.15
C VAL A 173 22.07 10.23 -1.71
N PHE A 174 21.12 9.76 -0.92
CA PHE A 174 21.34 9.17 0.40
C PHE A 174 20.99 7.68 0.32
N ASP A 175 21.91 6.82 0.73
CA ASP A 175 21.78 5.38 0.59
C ASP A 175 22.30 4.64 1.83
N GLU A 176 21.58 3.63 2.29
CA GLU A 176 22.02 2.73 3.38
C GLU A 176 22.33 3.40 4.72
N LEU A 177 21.60 4.44 5.11
CA LEU A 177 21.83 5.18 6.36
C LEU A 177 20.79 4.86 7.44
N TRP A 178 21.22 4.86 8.70
CA TRP A 178 20.32 4.86 9.85
C TRP A 178 20.31 6.25 10.49
N LEU A 179 19.14 6.88 10.56
CA LEU A 179 18.98 8.28 10.98
C LEU A 179 17.99 8.37 12.14
N GLY A 180 18.29 9.14 13.18
CA GLY A 180 17.28 9.40 14.22
C GLY A 180 17.76 10.16 15.45
N ARG A 181 16.86 10.27 16.44
CA ARG A 181 17.11 10.91 17.75
C ARG A 181 17.38 12.41 17.65
N GLY A 182 16.78 13.08 16.67
CA GLY A 182 16.80 14.54 16.53
C GLY A 182 15.88 15.21 17.56
N SER A 183 16.21 16.45 17.95
CA SER A 183 15.38 17.26 18.85
C SER A 183 14.26 18.01 18.14
N TYR A 184 14.24 18.03 16.79
CA TYR A 184 13.20 18.66 15.98
C TYR A 184 12.82 17.87 14.72
N ILE A 185 13.69 17.68 13.73
CA ILE A 185 13.40 16.92 12.50
C ILE A 185 14.59 16.02 12.19
N THR A 186 14.38 14.73 11.89
CA THR A 186 15.50 13.83 11.58
C THR A 186 16.10 14.18 10.21
N PHE A 187 15.30 14.21 9.16
CA PHE A 187 15.73 14.58 7.82
C PHE A 187 14.94 15.80 7.35
N ASP A 188 15.62 16.94 7.20
CA ASP A 188 15.02 18.15 6.65
C ASP A 188 15.50 18.39 5.20
N LEU A 189 14.61 18.12 4.24
CA LEU A 189 14.77 18.47 2.82
C LEU A 189 13.87 19.66 2.50
N PHE A 190 14.33 20.88 2.80
CA PHE A 190 13.45 22.04 2.72
C PHE A 190 13.31 22.60 1.29
N THR A 191 14.39 22.62 0.52
CA THR A 191 14.39 23.03 -0.89
C THR A 191 15.46 22.25 -1.65
N GLY A 192 15.24 21.96 -2.92
CA GLY A 192 16.20 21.19 -3.71
C GLY A 192 15.60 20.62 -4.98
N GLN A 193 16.43 19.96 -5.78
CA GLN A 193 15.97 19.26 -6.98
C GLN A 193 16.68 17.94 -7.20
N ASN A 194 15.96 16.93 -7.69
CA ASN A 194 16.51 15.61 -8.02
C ASN A 194 17.26 14.99 -6.83
N ILE A 195 16.50 14.70 -5.78
CA ILE A 195 17.02 14.08 -4.56
C ILE A 195 16.54 12.63 -4.51
N VAL A 196 17.45 11.72 -4.15
CA VAL A 196 17.12 10.30 -3.94
C VAL A 196 17.45 9.93 -2.50
N VAL A 197 16.50 9.29 -1.82
CA VAL A 197 16.69 8.70 -0.50
C VAL A 197 16.28 7.24 -0.61
N ARG A 198 17.21 6.31 -0.40
CA ARG A 198 16.90 4.89 -0.55
C ARG A 198 17.57 4.00 0.48
N ASN A 199 16.98 2.84 0.77
CA ASN A 199 17.54 1.84 1.69
C ASN A 199 17.88 2.43 3.08
N CYS A 200 17.18 3.48 3.51
CA CYS A 200 17.46 4.21 4.74
C CYS A 200 16.41 3.90 5.80
N ASP A 201 16.87 3.86 7.06
CA ASP A 201 16.00 3.77 8.22
C ASP A 201 15.91 5.15 8.87
N ILE A 202 14.72 5.76 8.87
CA ILE A 202 14.50 7.16 9.26
C ILE A 202 13.55 7.21 10.47
N HIS A 203 14.13 7.43 11.64
CA HIS A 203 13.43 7.30 12.92
C HIS A 203 13.32 8.60 13.71
N GLY A 204 12.52 8.51 14.77
CA GLY A 204 11.98 9.56 15.62
C GLY A 204 12.75 10.86 15.72
N SER A 205 12.00 11.94 15.52
CA SER A 205 12.28 13.28 16.01
C SER A 205 11.48 13.60 17.27
N ALA A 206 11.88 14.62 18.03
CA ALA A 206 11.15 15.01 19.23
C ALA A 206 9.78 15.69 18.94
N SER A 207 8.99 15.85 20.01
CA SER A 207 7.56 16.21 20.03
C SER A 207 7.08 17.15 18.91
N GLY A 208 6.13 16.67 18.09
CA GLY A 208 5.30 17.48 17.20
C GLY A 208 5.75 17.61 15.74
N SER A 209 6.95 17.16 15.38
CA SER A 209 7.53 17.37 14.05
C SER A 209 7.73 16.06 13.28
N PRO A 210 7.79 16.10 11.94
CA PRO A 210 7.95 14.90 11.13
C PRO A 210 9.37 14.33 11.20
N ASN A 211 9.52 13.00 11.07
CA ASN A 211 10.84 12.38 10.93
C ASN A 211 11.54 12.87 9.65
N PHE A 212 10.80 12.93 8.54
CA PHE A 212 11.27 13.45 7.27
C PHE A 212 10.34 14.55 6.78
N ARG A 213 10.86 15.77 6.67
CA ARG A 213 10.17 16.91 6.06
C ARG A 213 10.69 17.16 4.65
N VAL A 214 9.75 17.31 3.71
CA VAL A 214 9.98 17.77 2.33
C VAL A 214 9.26 19.10 2.17
N GLY A 215 9.99 20.18 1.84
CA GLY A 215 9.39 21.49 1.63
C GLY A 215 8.72 21.65 0.26
N ALA A 216 7.72 22.54 0.17
CA ALA A 216 6.92 22.73 -1.04
C ALA A 216 7.67 23.22 -2.29
N ALA A 217 8.96 23.61 -2.17
CA ALA A 217 9.80 24.01 -3.30
C ALA A 217 10.72 22.88 -3.81
N VAL A 218 10.65 21.68 -3.23
CA VAL A 218 11.42 20.52 -3.68
C VAL A 218 10.82 19.98 -4.97
N ASN A 219 11.63 19.75 -6.00
CA ASN A 219 11.17 19.18 -7.27
C ASN A 219 11.99 17.96 -7.69
N GLY A 220 11.35 16.84 -8.01
CA GLY A 220 12.05 15.59 -8.31
C GLY A 220 12.61 14.97 -7.03
N LEU A 221 11.78 14.19 -6.35
CA LEU A 221 12.16 13.42 -5.17
C LEU A 221 11.81 11.96 -5.42
N LEU A 222 12.76 11.06 -5.15
CA LEU A 222 12.52 9.62 -5.04
C LEU A 222 12.87 9.17 -3.63
N VAL A 223 11.89 8.59 -2.93
CA VAL A 223 12.08 7.87 -1.68
C VAL A 223 11.71 6.41 -1.95
N GLU A 224 12.67 5.49 -1.79
CA GLU A 224 12.42 4.07 -2.07
C GLU A 224 13.07 3.13 -1.08
N HIS A 225 12.45 1.98 -0.78
CA HIS A 225 13.03 0.96 0.11
C HIS A 225 13.46 1.51 1.48
N CYS A 226 12.76 2.54 1.97
CA CYS A 226 13.05 3.17 3.25
C CYS A 226 12.07 2.69 4.32
N THR A 227 12.56 2.60 5.56
CA THR A 227 11.73 2.29 6.72
C THR A 227 11.60 3.53 7.60
N PHE A 228 10.37 3.86 7.96
CA PHE A 228 10.04 4.95 8.87
C PHE A 228 9.43 4.39 10.16
N GLY A 229 9.95 4.81 11.32
CA GLY A 229 9.57 4.21 12.61
C GLY A 229 10.13 2.78 12.76
N ARG A 230 9.68 2.01 13.76
CA ARG A 230 10.19 0.65 14.05
C ARG A 230 9.08 -0.30 14.48
N PRO A 231 8.96 -1.51 13.92
CA PRO A 231 7.85 -2.42 14.24
C PRO A 231 7.82 -2.85 15.71
N GLU A 232 8.98 -2.95 16.37
CA GLU A 232 9.11 -3.37 17.77
C GLU A 232 8.96 -2.25 18.81
N ASP A 233 8.89 -0.98 18.39
CA ASP A 233 8.99 0.14 19.32
C ASP A 233 8.28 1.41 18.84
N GLU A 234 7.05 1.58 19.34
CA GLU A 234 6.18 2.75 19.17
C GLU A 234 6.89 4.05 19.56
N SER A 235 7.82 3.97 20.52
CA SER A 235 8.49 5.09 21.15
C SER A 235 9.48 5.80 20.21
N PHE A 236 9.84 5.18 19.08
CA PHE A 236 10.64 5.77 18.01
C PHE A 236 9.83 6.49 16.93
N SER A 237 8.51 6.53 17.04
CA SER A 237 7.70 7.24 16.07
C SER A 237 7.56 8.73 16.42
N GLY A 238 7.60 9.56 15.39
CA GLY A 238 7.11 10.93 15.48
C GLY A 238 5.58 10.93 15.40
N ARG A 239 4.97 12.09 15.64
CA ARG A 239 3.54 12.31 15.31
C ARG A 239 3.27 12.18 13.81
N ARG A 240 4.28 12.53 13.01
CA ARG A 240 4.27 12.44 11.56
C ARG A 240 5.55 11.75 11.10
N LEU A 241 5.49 10.82 10.15
CA LEU A 241 6.70 10.13 9.69
C LEU A 241 7.30 10.83 8.48
N LEU A 242 6.53 10.97 7.41
CA LEU A 242 6.91 11.70 6.21
C LEU A 242 5.88 12.80 5.93
N GLU A 243 6.35 14.05 5.93
CA GLU A 243 5.54 15.21 5.56
C GLU A 243 6.09 15.82 4.28
N MET A 244 5.22 15.94 3.28
CA MET A 244 5.55 16.46 1.97
C MET A 244 4.77 17.73 1.68
N GLY A 245 5.49 18.82 1.38
CA GLY A 245 4.95 20.16 1.11
C GLY A 245 4.53 20.96 2.35
N ALA A 246 5.41 20.99 3.35
CA ALA A 246 5.23 21.72 4.62
C ALA A 246 4.75 23.18 4.46
N ALA A 247 3.78 23.57 5.30
CA ALA A 247 3.11 24.88 5.29
C ALA A 247 4.08 26.09 5.45
N GLY A 248 3.76 27.21 4.80
CA GLY A 248 4.48 28.48 4.93
C GLY A 248 5.62 28.70 3.93
N SER A 249 5.90 27.73 3.04
CA SER A 249 6.95 27.86 2.04
C SER A 249 6.40 28.38 0.70
N PRO A 250 6.83 29.56 0.19
CA PRO A 250 6.55 29.93 -1.19
C PRO A 250 7.35 29.00 -2.12
N GLY A 251 6.67 28.11 -2.84
CA GLY A 251 7.32 27.13 -3.71
C GLY A 251 6.36 26.51 -4.72
N LEU A 252 6.90 26.13 -5.88
CA LEU A 252 6.18 25.47 -6.98
C LEU A 252 6.76 24.05 -7.23
N GLY A 253 7.21 23.37 -6.18
CA GLY A 253 7.80 22.03 -6.26
C GLY A 253 6.75 20.91 -6.27
N GLY A 254 7.17 19.73 -6.75
CA GLY A 254 6.41 18.48 -6.83
C GLY A 254 7.19 17.42 -7.60
N ASN A 255 6.51 16.45 -8.25
CA ASN A 255 7.14 15.26 -8.83
C ASN A 255 7.86 14.43 -7.77
N TRP A 256 7.07 13.92 -6.84
CA TRP A 256 7.55 13.14 -5.73
C TRP A 256 7.06 11.70 -5.86
N ILE A 257 7.98 10.77 -5.66
CA ILE A 257 7.72 9.34 -5.68
C ILE A 257 8.13 8.78 -4.33
N VAL A 258 7.20 8.11 -3.66
CA VAL A 258 7.47 7.30 -2.47
C VAL A 258 7.06 5.88 -2.83
N ARG A 259 8.01 4.95 -2.88
CA ARG A 259 7.71 3.58 -3.28
C ARG A 259 8.40 2.51 -2.45
N ASN A 260 7.79 1.34 -2.29
CA ASN A 260 8.43 0.23 -1.56
C ASN A 260 8.91 0.64 -0.16
N CYS A 261 8.21 1.57 0.49
CA CYS A 261 8.58 2.06 1.82
C CYS A 261 7.65 1.49 2.88
N THR A 262 8.18 1.31 4.09
CA THR A 262 7.42 0.79 5.22
C THR A 262 7.32 1.84 6.32
N PHE A 263 6.12 2.04 6.83
CA PHE A 263 5.81 2.99 7.89
C PHE A 263 5.25 2.23 9.10
N HIS A 264 5.90 2.38 10.25
CA HIS A 264 5.51 1.72 11.49
C HIS A 264 5.30 2.72 12.61
N TRP A 265 4.12 2.68 13.21
CA TRP A 265 3.72 3.47 14.38
C TRP A 265 3.75 4.99 14.17
N THR A 266 2.75 5.66 14.73
CA THR A 266 2.82 7.08 15.09
C THR A 266 2.49 7.19 16.58
N THR A 267 2.90 8.27 17.26
CA THR A 267 2.59 8.47 18.69
C THR A 267 1.92 9.84 18.94
N GLU A 268 0.73 9.83 19.53
CA GLU A 268 -0.08 11.00 19.91
C GLU A 268 0.06 11.36 21.41
N ASN A 269 0.72 10.49 22.19
CA ASN A 269 0.70 10.41 23.66
C ASN A 269 1.18 11.62 24.51
N ASP A 270 1.42 12.81 23.94
CA ASP A 270 1.97 13.95 24.70
C ASP A 270 0.99 15.14 24.96
N THR A 271 -0.21 15.22 24.34
CA THR A 271 -1.07 16.42 24.56
C THR A 271 -2.59 16.24 24.62
N GLY A 272 -3.17 15.06 24.38
CA GLY A 272 -4.64 14.91 24.34
C GLY A 272 -5.32 15.83 23.31
N LEU A 273 -4.63 16.11 22.20
CA LEU A 273 -5.13 16.91 21.09
C LEU A 273 -5.31 15.98 19.90
N ILE A 274 -6.52 15.42 19.84
CA ILE A 274 -7.04 14.64 18.72
C ILE A 274 -7.04 15.54 17.47
N GLY A 275 -6.30 15.15 16.43
CA GLY A 275 -6.52 15.62 15.07
C GLY A 275 -5.30 16.22 14.35
N ASN A 276 -4.99 15.60 13.21
CA ASN A 276 -4.04 15.98 12.14
C ASN A 276 -2.64 15.33 12.24
N ASP A 277 -2.57 14.06 12.63
CA ASP A 277 -1.33 13.28 12.55
C ASP A 277 -1.45 12.20 11.44
N TRP A 278 -0.31 11.78 10.88
CA TRP A 278 -0.31 10.83 9.75
C TRP A 278 1.03 10.11 9.61
N ALA A 279 1.04 8.91 9.01
CA ALA A 279 2.30 8.30 8.61
C ALA A 279 2.90 9.05 7.40
N LEU A 280 2.15 9.20 6.31
CA LEU A 280 2.58 9.95 5.13
C LEU A 280 1.57 11.03 4.78
N GLY A 281 2.01 12.28 4.80
CA GLY A 281 1.18 13.44 4.49
C GLY A 281 1.63 14.16 3.24
N VAL A 282 0.71 14.40 2.32
CA VAL A 282 0.92 15.20 1.11
C VAL A 282 0.12 16.49 1.24
N MET A 283 0.85 17.60 1.32
CA MET A 283 0.33 18.93 1.60
C MET A 283 0.87 19.92 0.58
N GLY A 284 0.11 20.98 0.26
CA GLY A 284 0.67 22.20 -0.33
C GLY A 284 1.48 22.00 -1.61
N VAL A 285 1.20 20.93 -2.36
CA VAL A 285 1.78 20.70 -3.68
C VAL A 285 1.19 21.77 -4.58
N ARG A 286 2.01 22.47 -5.37
CA ARG A 286 1.54 23.55 -6.26
C ARG A 286 1.80 23.29 -7.74
N GLN A 287 2.80 22.46 -8.06
CA GLN A 287 3.07 21.97 -9.42
C GLN A 287 3.66 20.57 -9.37
N GLY A 288 3.38 19.73 -10.38
CA GLY A 288 3.93 18.37 -10.47
C GLY A 288 3.04 17.31 -9.83
N ASN A 289 3.40 16.04 -10.06
CA ASN A 289 2.61 14.89 -9.64
C ASN A 289 3.17 14.26 -8.36
N VAL A 290 2.36 13.50 -7.64
CA VAL A 290 2.80 12.68 -6.51
C VAL A 290 2.36 11.24 -6.71
N LEU A 291 3.28 10.30 -6.55
CA LEU A 291 3.02 8.86 -6.59
C LEU A 291 3.44 8.24 -5.26
N ILE A 292 2.51 7.55 -4.62
CA ILE A 292 2.74 6.68 -3.47
C ILE A 292 2.38 5.27 -3.92
N ASP A 293 3.37 4.38 -3.96
CA ASP A 293 3.25 3.08 -4.63
C ASP A 293 3.89 1.96 -3.82
N GLU A 294 3.26 0.78 -3.75
CA GLU A 294 3.85 -0.41 -3.10
C GLU A 294 4.33 -0.13 -1.65
N CYS A 295 3.68 0.80 -0.94
CA CYS A 295 4.06 1.16 0.43
C CYS A 295 3.20 0.42 1.45
N ALA A 296 3.81 0.09 2.59
CA ALA A 296 3.15 -0.61 3.68
C ALA A 296 3.07 0.27 4.93
N PHE A 297 1.89 0.34 5.54
CA PHE A 297 1.59 1.18 6.69
C PHE A 297 1.02 0.31 7.80
N HIS A 298 1.67 0.30 8.97
CA HIS A 298 1.31 -0.61 10.06
C HIS A 298 1.16 0.11 11.38
N ASN A 299 0.02 -0.11 12.03
CA ASN A 299 -0.28 0.34 13.40
C ASN A 299 -0.10 1.86 13.54
N ILE A 300 -0.69 2.60 12.60
CA ILE A 300 -0.65 4.06 12.60
C ILE A 300 -1.75 4.55 13.53
N GLU A 301 -1.46 5.49 14.42
CA GLU A 301 -2.40 5.94 15.46
C GLU A 301 -3.50 6.87 14.92
N ASP A 302 -3.25 7.62 13.84
CA ASP A 302 -4.24 8.47 13.16
C ASP A 302 -4.36 8.03 11.69
N ASP A 303 -4.03 8.87 10.71
CA ASP A 303 -4.21 8.57 9.28
C ASP A 303 -2.99 7.86 8.66
N GLY A 304 -3.19 6.78 7.89
CA GLY A 304 -2.09 6.12 7.16
C GLY A 304 -1.49 7.04 6.10
N VAL A 305 -2.30 7.37 5.08
CA VAL A 305 -1.97 8.39 4.08
C VAL A 305 -2.94 9.56 4.21
N TYR A 306 -2.43 10.77 4.34
CA TYR A 306 -3.23 11.99 4.45
C TYR A 306 -2.90 12.97 3.32
N ILE A 307 -3.90 13.34 2.52
CA ILE A 307 -3.75 14.26 1.39
C ILE A 307 -4.55 15.53 1.68
N SER A 308 -3.90 16.68 1.80
CA SER A 308 -4.61 17.96 1.95
C SER A 308 -4.00 19.14 1.22
N GLY A 309 -4.78 20.23 1.12
CA GLY A 309 -4.29 21.51 0.57
C GLY A 309 -3.75 21.35 -0.85
N ASN A 310 -4.42 20.53 -1.65
CA ASN A 310 -4.07 20.29 -3.05
C ASN A 310 -4.42 21.54 -3.88
N ASP A 311 -3.56 22.55 -3.79
CA ASP A 311 -3.53 23.75 -4.64
C ASP A 311 -2.96 23.43 -6.05
N THR A 312 -2.76 22.15 -6.40
CA THR A 312 -2.02 21.76 -7.61
C THR A 312 -2.85 21.86 -8.88
N ALA A 313 -2.12 21.89 -10.00
CA ALA A 313 -2.62 21.42 -11.30
C ALA A 313 -2.30 19.93 -11.59
N GLY A 314 -1.64 19.19 -10.69
CA GLY A 314 -1.04 17.86 -10.94
C GLY A 314 -1.76 16.71 -10.22
N ALA A 315 -1.56 15.48 -10.67
CA ALA A 315 -2.23 14.31 -10.12
C ALA A 315 -1.54 13.78 -8.85
N ILE A 316 -2.33 13.31 -7.89
CA ILE A 316 -1.86 12.55 -6.72
C ILE A 316 -2.40 11.14 -6.84
N MET A 317 -1.53 10.13 -6.80
CA MET A 317 -1.92 8.73 -6.86
C MET A 317 -1.39 7.96 -5.66
N VAL A 318 -2.28 7.20 -5.03
CA VAL A 318 -1.97 6.19 -4.01
C VAL A 318 -2.35 4.84 -4.59
N GLN A 319 -1.37 3.98 -4.82
CA GLN A 319 -1.62 2.68 -5.43
C GLN A 319 -0.80 1.54 -4.86
N ASN A 320 -1.33 0.32 -4.99
CA ASN A 320 -0.68 -0.92 -4.55
C ASN A 320 -0.20 -0.88 -3.10
N CYS A 321 -0.77 0.00 -2.26
CA CYS A 321 -0.36 0.15 -0.88
C CYS A 321 -1.16 -0.79 0.02
N TYR A 322 -0.53 -1.19 1.12
CA TYR A 322 -1.17 -1.96 2.17
C TYR A 322 -1.21 -1.15 3.46
N VAL A 323 -2.42 -0.81 3.91
CA VAL A 323 -2.63 -0.07 5.15
C VAL A 323 -3.33 -0.98 6.15
N VAL A 324 -2.69 -1.23 7.28
CA VAL A 324 -3.20 -2.12 8.33
C VAL A 324 -3.20 -1.40 9.65
N ASN A 325 -4.36 -1.41 10.31
CA ASN A 325 -4.56 -0.78 11.60
C ASN A 325 -4.12 0.68 11.56
N ALA A 326 -4.86 1.52 10.83
CA ALA A 326 -4.80 2.96 11.04
C ALA A 326 -5.84 3.34 12.10
N GLY A 327 -5.51 4.20 13.06
CA GLY A 327 -6.39 4.49 14.17
C GLY A 327 -7.57 5.33 13.75
N ASN A 328 -7.39 6.17 12.71
CA ASN A 328 -8.43 6.92 12.01
C ASN A 328 -8.63 6.35 10.61
N ALA A 329 -8.28 7.05 9.53
CA ALA A 329 -8.46 6.54 8.18
C ALA A 329 -7.20 5.88 7.61
N GLY A 330 -7.40 4.83 6.83
CA GLY A 330 -6.30 4.21 6.11
C GLY A 330 -5.72 5.18 5.07
N ILE A 331 -6.60 5.73 4.24
CA ILE A 331 -6.28 6.77 3.26
C ILE A 331 -7.32 7.88 3.36
N ARG A 332 -6.87 9.12 3.58
CA ARG A 332 -7.74 10.28 3.73
C ARG A 332 -7.40 11.39 2.75
N THR A 333 -8.44 12.01 2.19
CA THR A 333 -8.33 13.28 1.48
C THR A 333 -9.08 14.37 2.24
N TRP A 334 -8.49 15.56 2.31
CA TRP A 334 -9.12 16.76 2.87
C TRP A 334 -8.66 18.00 2.11
N ASN A 335 -9.48 18.60 1.23
CA ASN A 335 -9.02 19.79 0.49
C ASN A 335 -10.09 20.88 0.27
N GLN A 336 -10.42 21.61 1.34
CA GLN A 336 -11.31 22.77 1.29
C GLN A 336 -10.53 24.08 1.03
N GLN A 337 -10.17 24.43 -0.22
CA GLN A 337 -9.47 25.70 -0.49
C GLN A 337 -9.86 26.47 -1.77
N GLY A 338 -11.15 26.53 -2.13
CA GLY A 338 -11.61 27.57 -3.08
C GLY A 338 -11.21 27.36 -4.54
N THR A 339 -10.30 26.42 -4.84
CA THR A 339 -9.73 26.13 -6.16
C THR A 339 -9.75 24.63 -6.40
N LEU A 340 -10.21 24.17 -7.57
CA LEU A 340 -10.15 22.76 -7.97
C LEU A 340 -8.68 22.37 -8.17
N GLY A 341 -8.17 21.45 -7.34
CA GLY A 341 -6.84 20.86 -7.54
C GLY A 341 -6.86 19.74 -8.59
N GLY A 342 -5.68 19.28 -9.03
CA GLY A 342 -5.56 18.10 -9.91
C GLY A 342 -6.16 16.81 -9.29
N PRO A 343 -6.35 15.75 -10.09
CA PRO A 343 -7.10 14.58 -9.66
C PRO A 343 -6.39 13.79 -8.55
N VAL A 344 -7.16 13.22 -7.63
CA VAL A 344 -6.68 12.26 -6.64
C VAL A 344 -7.17 10.87 -7.05
N ILE A 345 -6.25 9.92 -7.14
CA ILE A 345 -6.54 8.54 -7.56
C ILE A 345 -6.09 7.59 -6.44
N ILE A 346 -7.02 6.78 -5.95
CA ILE A 346 -6.79 5.75 -4.93
C ILE A 346 -7.10 4.41 -5.60
N HIS A 347 -6.06 3.68 -5.99
CA HIS A 347 -6.16 2.55 -6.92
C HIS A 347 -5.47 1.28 -6.38
N LYS A 348 -6.14 0.13 -6.35
CA LYS A 348 -5.51 -1.16 -5.97
C LYS A 348 -4.85 -1.18 -4.58
N ASN A 349 -5.42 -0.46 -3.62
CA ASN A 349 -4.94 -0.51 -2.25
C ASN A 349 -5.71 -1.55 -1.45
N LYS A 350 -5.02 -2.15 -0.47
CA LYS A 350 -5.62 -2.99 0.55
C LYS A 350 -5.64 -2.21 1.86
N VAL A 351 -6.82 -1.99 2.42
CA VAL A 351 -7.01 -1.22 3.64
C VAL A 351 -7.77 -2.04 4.66
N GLN A 352 -7.10 -2.38 5.75
CA GLN A 352 -7.59 -3.30 6.75
C GLN A 352 -7.59 -2.71 8.16
N GLY A 353 -8.66 -2.96 8.91
CA GLY A 353 -8.61 -2.84 10.37
C GLY A 353 -8.52 -1.41 10.89
N CYS A 354 -8.97 -0.43 10.11
CA CYS A 354 -8.97 0.98 10.51
C CYS A 354 -9.95 1.25 11.67
N GLY A 355 -9.71 2.30 12.47
CA GLY A 355 -10.63 2.78 13.51
C GLY A 355 -10.42 2.23 14.93
N PHE A 356 -9.22 1.75 15.25
CA PHE A 356 -8.92 1.32 16.62
C PHE A 356 -8.65 2.47 17.61
N ALA A 357 -8.49 3.71 17.15
CA ALA A 357 -8.20 4.87 18.00
C ALA A 357 -9.30 5.94 17.97
N HIS A 358 -10.15 5.97 16.93
CA HIS A 358 -11.22 6.95 16.76
C HIS A 358 -12.58 6.28 16.44
N ASN A 359 -13.68 6.94 16.81
CA ASN A 359 -15.05 6.44 16.61
C ASN A 359 -15.67 6.78 15.25
N ASP A 360 -15.02 7.64 14.46
CA ASP A 360 -15.53 8.17 13.18
C ASP A 360 -14.64 7.75 12.00
N ALA A 361 -13.94 6.61 12.16
CA ALA A 361 -12.91 6.17 11.24
C ALA A 361 -13.49 5.51 9.98
N MET A 362 -12.79 5.63 8.85
CA MET A 362 -13.16 5.02 7.58
C MET A 362 -11.92 4.40 6.94
N GLY A 363 -12.02 3.25 6.28
CA GLY A 363 -10.88 2.71 5.53
C GLY A 363 -10.34 3.72 4.51
N ILE A 364 -11.20 4.20 3.61
CA ILE A 364 -10.89 5.29 2.67
C ILE A 364 -11.85 6.45 2.92
N HIS A 365 -11.33 7.63 3.22
CA HIS A 365 -12.12 8.79 3.62
C HIS A 365 -11.89 9.98 2.68
N ILE A 366 -12.85 10.24 1.80
CA ILE A 366 -12.89 11.45 0.98
C ILE A 366 -13.64 12.52 1.75
N ASN A 367 -12.94 13.38 2.49
CA ASN A 367 -13.59 14.40 3.31
C ASN A 367 -13.46 15.77 2.66
N SER A 368 -14.58 16.45 2.44
CA SER A 368 -14.63 17.84 1.97
C SER A 368 -13.66 18.15 0.82
N THR A 369 -13.63 17.26 -0.18
CA THR A 369 -12.64 17.29 -1.25
C THR A 369 -13.29 17.81 -2.54
N TRP A 370 -12.77 18.93 -3.03
CA TRP A 370 -13.25 19.55 -4.27
C TRP A 370 -12.52 19.02 -5.52
N SER A 371 -11.34 18.44 -5.36
CA SER A 371 -10.59 17.81 -6.45
C SER A 371 -11.34 16.58 -6.98
N PRO A 372 -11.35 16.35 -8.31
CA PRO A 372 -11.85 15.10 -8.87
C PRO A 372 -11.15 13.92 -8.21
N THR A 373 -11.92 13.03 -7.59
CA THR A 373 -11.38 11.91 -6.80
C THR A 373 -11.93 10.60 -7.33
N LEU A 374 -11.02 9.69 -7.70
CA LEU A 374 -11.34 8.36 -8.19
C LEU A 374 -10.84 7.32 -7.18
N VAL A 375 -11.73 6.46 -6.71
CA VAL A 375 -11.43 5.33 -5.83
C VAL A 375 -11.81 4.05 -6.55
N GLU A 376 -10.81 3.27 -6.94
CA GLU A 376 -11.06 2.05 -7.71
C GLU A 376 -10.16 0.86 -7.41
N TYR A 377 -10.69 -0.35 -7.61
CA TYR A 377 -9.97 -1.62 -7.41
C TYR A 377 -9.38 -1.79 -6.00
N ASN A 378 -9.89 -1.07 -4.99
CA ASN A 378 -9.43 -1.21 -3.62
C ASN A 378 -10.20 -2.33 -2.91
N GLU A 379 -9.53 -2.97 -1.95
CA GLU A 379 -10.11 -3.90 -1.00
C GLU A 379 -10.11 -3.24 0.38
N VAL A 380 -11.29 -3.05 0.97
CA VAL A 380 -11.44 -2.32 2.24
C VAL A 380 -12.27 -3.12 3.23
N TRP A 381 -11.66 -3.54 4.33
CA TRP A 381 -12.31 -4.45 5.26
C TRP A 381 -11.87 -4.38 6.71
N GLY A 382 -12.70 -4.98 7.57
CA GLY A 382 -12.39 -5.16 8.98
C GLY A 382 -12.33 -3.86 9.79
N GLY A 383 -12.84 -2.75 9.25
CA GLY A 383 -12.97 -1.47 9.96
C GLY A 383 -13.77 -1.63 11.26
N ARG A 384 -13.38 -0.91 12.31
CA ARG A 384 -13.98 -1.00 13.65
C ARG A 384 -14.12 0.39 14.25
N ASN A 385 -14.99 0.51 15.26
CA ASN A 385 -15.02 1.66 16.16
C ASN A 385 -14.67 1.21 17.58
N LEU A 386 -14.16 2.15 18.40
CA LEU A 386 -14.05 1.94 19.84
C LEU A 386 -15.43 1.94 20.52
N ASP A 387 -16.35 2.79 20.06
CA ASP A 387 -17.74 2.83 20.49
C ASP A 387 -18.59 1.88 19.64
N PRO A 388 -19.14 0.78 20.22
CA PRO A 388 -19.99 -0.14 19.48
C PRO A 388 -21.33 0.48 19.03
N ASN A 389 -21.65 1.70 19.45
CA ASN A 389 -22.83 2.46 19.02
C ASN A 389 -22.52 3.55 18.00
N ALA A 390 -21.24 3.77 17.65
CA ALA A 390 -20.89 4.74 16.61
C ALA A 390 -21.38 4.23 15.24
N GLU A 391 -21.96 5.13 14.45
CA GLU A 391 -22.55 4.82 13.13
C GLU A 391 -21.50 4.72 12.01
N ASP A 392 -20.27 5.12 12.31
CA ASP A 392 -19.13 5.22 11.42
C ASP A 392 -18.27 3.93 11.51
N GLY A 393 -16.97 3.93 11.25
CA GLY A 393 -16.19 2.67 11.20
C GLY A 393 -16.41 1.89 9.91
N GLY A 394 -16.68 2.64 8.83
CA GLY A 394 -17.09 2.12 7.54
C GLY A 394 -15.94 1.80 6.60
N GLY A 395 -16.28 1.28 5.43
CA GLY A 395 -15.33 0.98 4.37
C GLY A 395 -14.86 2.25 3.67
N ILE A 396 -15.63 2.73 2.70
CA ILE A 396 -15.31 3.90 1.88
C ILE A 396 -16.32 5.01 2.16
N ALA A 397 -15.84 6.20 2.53
CA ALA A 397 -16.69 7.36 2.75
C ALA A 397 -16.40 8.50 1.77
N ILE A 398 -17.48 9.09 1.26
CA ILE A 398 -17.51 10.43 0.70
C ILE A 398 -18.24 11.29 1.71
N ASP A 399 -17.53 12.22 2.36
CA ASP A 399 -18.05 13.03 3.46
C ASP A 399 -17.79 14.53 3.23
N GLY A 400 -18.46 15.38 4.00
CA GLY A 400 -18.30 16.83 4.01
C GLY A 400 -18.74 17.53 2.71
N ASP A 401 -18.18 18.71 2.44
CA ASP A 401 -18.40 19.43 1.15
C ASP A 401 -17.55 18.79 0.03
N SER A 402 -17.85 17.54 -0.32
CA SER A 402 -17.17 16.79 -1.38
C SER A 402 -17.92 16.89 -2.70
N ARG A 403 -17.19 16.86 -3.81
CA ARG A 403 -17.77 17.05 -5.15
C ARG A 403 -17.16 16.12 -6.17
N GLY A 404 -17.99 15.48 -7.00
CA GLY A 404 -17.48 14.77 -8.18
C GLY A 404 -16.73 13.46 -7.90
N ALA A 405 -16.79 12.93 -6.68
CA ALA A 405 -16.12 11.67 -6.35
C ALA A 405 -16.73 10.46 -7.09
N VAL A 406 -15.87 9.59 -7.61
CA VAL A 406 -16.24 8.33 -8.27
C VAL A 406 -15.65 7.16 -7.49
N VAL A 407 -16.52 6.26 -7.04
CA VAL A 407 -16.16 5.04 -6.30
C VAL A 407 -16.61 3.84 -7.13
N ARG A 408 -15.65 3.07 -7.67
CA ARG A 408 -15.95 1.97 -8.59
C ARG A 408 -15.04 0.77 -8.48
N TYR A 409 -15.54 -0.41 -8.83
CA TYR A 409 -14.71 -1.63 -8.88
C TYR A 409 -14.03 -1.98 -7.54
N ASN A 410 -14.56 -1.51 -6.41
CA ASN A 410 -13.99 -1.78 -5.09
C ASN A 410 -14.69 -2.98 -4.43
N LEU A 411 -13.91 -3.75 -3.67
CA LEU A 411 -14.38 -4.82 -2.80
C LEU A 411 -14.45 -4.27 -1.37
N VAL A 412 -15.65 -4.20 -0.79
CA VAL A 412 -15.86 -3.57 0.52
C VAL A 412 -16.64 -4.50 1.43
N HIS A 413 -16.00 -5.00 2.49
CA HIS A 413 -16.60 -6.07 3.28
C HIS A 413 -16.16 -6.14 4.73
N ASP A 414 -16.92 -6.87 5.54
CA ASP A 414 -16.60 -7.15 6.95
C ASP A 414 -16.32 -5.89 7.79
N ASN A 415 -16.88 -4.74 7.40
CA ASN A 415 -16.73 -3.50 8.16
C ASN A 415 -17.83 -3.40 9.21
N PHE A 416 -17.45 -2.90 10.39
CA PHE A 416 -18.37 -2.68 11.49
C PHE A 416 -19.45 -1.64 11.16
N GLY A 417 -19.10 -0.63 10.36
CA GLY A 417 -20.01 0.41 9.92
C GLY A 417 -20.57 0.19 8.51
N LYS A 418 -20.93 1.30 7.87
CA LYS A 418 -21.42 1.36 6.48
C LYS A 418 -20.32 0.93 5.51
N GLY A 419 -20.62 0.08 4.53
CA GLY A 419 -19.68 -0.34 3.49
C GLY A 419 -19.24 0.86 2.65
N ILE A 420 -20.16 1.46 1.90
CA ILE A 420 -19.92 2.72 1.19
C ILE A 420 -20.86 3.80 1.73
N TYR A 421 -20.31 4.90 2.23
CA TYR A 421 -21.06 5.97 2.86
C TYR A 421 -20.90 7.29 2.11
N VAL A 422 -21.98 7.78 1.51
CA VAL A 422 -22.06 9.14 0.95
C VAL A 422 -22.82 10.02 1.93
N TYR A 423 -22.10 10.92 2.59
CA TYR A 423 -22.61 11.75 3.66
C TYR A 423 -22.27 13.23 3.49
N GLY A 424 -23.18 14.10 3.93
CA GLY A 424 -22.94 15.53 4.04
C GLY A 424 -22.98 15.96 5.50
N ILE A 425 -21.85 16.39 6.06
CA ILE A 425 -21.77 16.89 7.44
C ILE A 425 -21.29 18.34 7.58
N SER A 426 -20.35 18.79 6.75
CA SER A 426 -19.66 20.09 6.86
C SER A 426 -19.97 21.06 5.71
N GLY A 427 -20.84 20.66 4.78
CA GLY A 427 -21.33 21.42 3.64
C GLY A 427 -22.06 20.51 2.63
N PRO A 428 -22.64 21.05 1.55
CA PRO A 428 -23.36 20.24 0.57
C PRO A 428 -22.40 19.30 -0.17
N SER A 429 -22.74 18.01 -0.24
CA SER A 429 -21.97 17.01 -1.00
C SER A 429 -22.77 16.61 -2.24
N PHE A 430 -22.16 16.63 -3.43
CA PHE A 430 -22.94 16.39 -4.64
C PHE A 430 -22.13 15.91 -5.86
N ASN A 431 -22.87 15.39 -6.85
CA ASN A 431 -22.35 14.86 -8.12
C ASN A 431 -21.45 13.65 -7.92
N HIS A 432 -21.89 12.69 -7.12
CA HIS A 432 -21.11 11.48 -6.83
C HIS A 432 -21.57 10.30 -7.67
N VAL A 433 -20.64 9.40 -7.98
CA VAL A 433 -20.95 8.16 -8.69
C VAL A 433 -20.39 6.99 -7.90
N VAL A 434 -21.24 6.05 -7.53
CA VAL A 434 -20.91 4.79 -6.86
C VAL A 434 -21.36 3.68 -7.79
N HIS A 435 -20.44 3.02 -8.48
CA HIS A 435 -20.82 2.00 -9.46
C HIS A 435 -19.95 0.76 -9.51
N HIS A 436 -20.53 -0.38 -9.89
CA HIS A 436 -19.78 -1.62 -10.10
C HIS A 436 -18.89 -1.97 -8.90
N ASN A 437 -19.34 -1.70 -7.67
CA ASN A 437 -18.67 -2.16 -6.46
C ASN A 437 -19.33 -3.45 -5.94
N VAL A 438 -18.56 -4.24 -5.22
CA VAL A 438 -19.01 -5.44 -4.53
C VAL A 438 -18.96 -5.16 -3.03
N VAL A 439 -20.12 -5.14 -2.39
CA VAL A 439 -20.29 -4.69 -1.00
C VAL A 439 -21.01 -5.75 -0.18
N TYR A 440 -20.34 -6.41 0.76
CA TYR A 440 -20.95 -7.53 1.49
C TYR A 440 -20.53 -7.62 2.95
N ASN A 441 -21.38 -8.20 3.80
CA ASN A 441 -21.10 -8.44 5.22
C ASN A 441 -20.65 -7.20 6.03
N ASN A 442 -21.04 -6.01 5.59
CA ASN A 442 -20.92 -4.79 6.39
C ASN A 442 -22.20 -4.62 7.23
N ASP A 443 -22.22 -3.69 8.19
CA ASP A 443 -23.46 -3.41 8.94
C ASP A 443 -24.58 -2.86 8.05
N CYS A 444 -24.21 -1.92 7.17
CA CYS A 444 -25.04 -1.43 6.08
C CYS A 444 -24.24 -1.46 4.79
N GLY A 445 -24.87 -1.72 3.64
CA GLY A 445 -24.21 -1.77 2.34
C GLY A 445 -23.81 -0.38 1.86
N ILE A 446 -24.63 0.21 0.99
CA ILE A 446 -24.41 1.57 0.45
C ILE A 446 -25.39 2.54 1.10
N THR A 447 -24.88 3.61 1.68
CA THR A 447 -25.70 4.65 2.31
C THR A 447 -25.53 5.99 1.60
N VAL A 448 -26.64 6.67 1.33
CA VAL A 448 -26.67 8.07 0.86
C VAL A 448 -27.53 8.89 1.81
N SER A 449 -26.94 9.82 2.55
CA SER A 449 -27.66 10.63 3.54
C SER A 449 -27.00 11.99 3.72
N GLY A 450 -27.67 12.95 4.33
CA GLY A 450 -27.04 14.21 4.74
C GLY A 450 -27.63 14.75 6.03
N ASN A 451 -27.38 16.04 6.29
CA ASN A 451 -28.01 16.80 7.36
C ASN A 451 -28.62 18.11 6.81
N TRP A 452 -29.48 18.80 7.59
CA TRP A 452 -30.20 20.01 7.18
C TRP A 452 -29.30 21.10 6.58
N ASN A 453 -28.10 21.29 7.16
CA ASN A 453 -27.12 22.29 6.70
C ASN A 453 -26.09 21.73 5.69
N ALA A 454 -26.17 20.44 5.37
CA ALA A 454 -25.21 19.72 4.55
C ALA A 454 -25.95 18.65 3.72
N PRO A 455 -26.82 19.07 2.77
CA PRO A 455 -27.60 18.13 1.97
C PRO A 455 -26.70 17.35 1.02
N VAL A 456 -27.14 16.16 0.65
CA VAL A 456 -26.50 15.35 -0.40
C VAL A 456 -27.37 15.33 -1.64
N SER A 457 -26.79 15.58 -2.81
CA SER A 457 -27.57 15.58 -4.05
C SER A 457 -26.85 15.04 -5.28
N ASN A 458 -27.65 14.59 -6.26
CA ASN A 458 -27.16 14.10 -7.54
C ASN A 458 -26.12 12.98 -7.39
N VAL A 459 -26.60 11.85 -6.84
CA VAL A 459 -25.76 10.67 -6.59
C VAL A 459 -26.25 9.51 -7.44
N LEU A 460 -25.37 8.97 -8.28
CA LEU A 460 -25.65 7.76 -9.05
C LEU A 460 -25.15 6.55 -8.25
N VAL A 461 -26.03 5.60 -7.96
CA VAL A 461 -25.68 4.32 -7.34
C VAL A 461 -26.10 3.23 -8.31
N HIS A 462 -25.16 2.85 -9.19
CA HIS A 462 -25.47 2.02 -10.35
C HIS A 462 -24.68 0.71 -10.39
N ASN A 463 -25.29 -0.38 -10.85
CA ASN A 463 -24.54 -1.61 -11.12
C ASN A 463 -23.71 -2.12 -9.93
N ASN A 464 -24.10 -1.83 -8.68
CA ASN A 464 -23.42 -2.40 -7.52
C ASN A 464 -24.04 -3.75 -7.16
N THR A 465 -23.24 -4.64 -6.60
CA THR A 465 -23.72 -5.88 -5.98
C THR A 465 -23.59 -5.76 -4.47
N CYS A 466 -24.72 -5.65 -3.77
CA CYS A 466 -24.79 -5.66 -2.31
C CYS A 466 -25.30 -7.02 -1.83
N TYR A 467 -24.57 -7.68 -0.93
CA TYR A 467 -24.90 -9.01 -0.43
C TYR A 467 -24.80 -9.11 1.08
N LYS A 468 -25.94 -9.34 1.73
CA LYS A 468 -26.06 -9.61 3.17
C LYS A 468 -25.30 -8.62 4.03
N ASN A 469 -25.51 -7.33 3.76
CA ASN A 469 -25.01 -6.30 4.67
C ASN A 469 -25.93 -6.25 5.89
N TYR A 470 -25.53 -6.99 6.93
CA TYR A 470 -26.18 -7.08 8.23
C TYR A 470 -25.28 -7.81 9.25
N ASN A 471 -24.81 -7.11 10.28
CA ASN A 471 -23.93 -7.68 11.32
C ASN A 471 -24.64 -8.00 12.65
N GLY A 472 -25.98 -8.04 12.67
CA GLY A 472 -26.77 -8.41 13.84
C GLY A 472 -27.06 -7.24 14.81
N PRO A 473 -27.97 -7.41 15.80
CA PRO A 473 -28.43 -6.33 16.70
C PRO A 473 -27.39 -5.87 17.73
N THR A 474 -26.16 -6.39 17.67
CA THR A 474 -25.10 -6.21 18.67
C THR A 474 -24.08 -5.15 18.30
N MET A 475 -24.13 -4.60 17.08
CA MET A 475 -23.13 -3.67 16.54
C MET A 475 -23.86 -2.52 15.82
N GLY A 476 -23.90 -1.31 16.39
CA GLY A 476 -24.41 -0.11 15.72
C GLY A 476 -25.93 0.18 15.83
N PRO A 477 -26.38 1.41 15.51
CA PRO A 477 -27.80 1.76 15.42
C PRO A 477 -28.47 1.14 14.19
N ASN A 478 -29.62 0.48 14.41
CA ASN A 478 -30.41 -0.34 13.49
C ASN A 478 -30.70 0.25 12.08
N TYR A 479 -29.70 0.30 11.21
CA TYR A 479 -29.77 0.77 9.81
C TYR A 479 -29.54 -0.35 8.79
N ASP A 480 -29.60 -1.60 9.24
CA ASP A 480 -29.33 -2.84 8.52
C ASP A 480 -30.08 -2.95 7.17
N THR A 481 -29.36 -2.75 6.06
CA THR A 481 -29.94 -2.82 4.71
C THR A 481 -28.84 -2.90 3.65
N GLU A 482 -29.20 -3.31 2.44
CA GLU A 482 -28.28 -3.31 1.30
C GLU A 482 -28.07 -1.90 0.73
N ILE A 483 -29.15 -1.12 0.61
CA ILE A 483 -29.08 0.32 0.31
C ILE A 483 -29.93 1.12 1.29
N LEU A 484 -29.32 2.14 1.89
CA LEU A 484 -29.98 3.14 2.72
C LEU A 484 -29.99 4.49 2.02
N VAL A 485 -31.16 5.13 1.95
CA VAL A 485 -31.26 6.56 1.62
C VAL A 485 -31.87 7.32 2.79
N GLY A 486 -31.04 8.15 3.41
CA GLY A 486 -31.37 8.88 4.62
C GLY A 486 -32.00 10.26 4.36
N PRO A 487 -32.22 11.05 5.43
CA PRO A 487 -32.75 12.39 5.29
C PRO A 487 -31.77 13.30 4.53
N TYR A 488 -32.30 14.37 3.93
CA TYR A 488 -31.54 15.41 3.22
C TYR A 488 -30.76 14.95 1.98
N ALA A 489 -30.97 13.71 1.54
CA ALA A 489 -30.58 13.23 0.22
C ALA A 489 -31.63 13.64 -0.83
N SER A 490 -31.20 13.99 -2.05
CA SER A 490 -32.07 14.33 -3.18
C SER A 490 -31.44 13.98 -4.52
N ALA A 491 -32.26 13.72 -5.55
CA ALA A 491 -31.79 13.28 -6.86
C ALA A 491 -30.81 12.08 -6.76
N VAL A 492 -31.16 11.09 -5.93
CA VAL A 492 -30.39 9.84 -5.82
C VAL A 492 -30.95 8.85 -6.83
N ASP A 493 -30.10 8.32 -7.68
CA ASP A 493 -30.50 7.43 -8.76
C ASP A 493 -29.97 6.01 -8.54
N LEU A 494 -30.88 5.09 -8.26
CA LEU A 494 -30.60 3.69 -7.97
C LEU A 494 -30.99 2.87 -9.21
N ARG A 495 -30.00 2.41 -9.99
CA ARG A 495 -30.24 1.64 -11.21
C ARG A 495 -29.34 0.43 -11.34
N ASN A 496 -29.83 -0.62 -11.97
CA ASN A 496 -29.05 -1.80 -12.30
C ASN A 496 -28.34 -2.45 -11.11
N ASN A 497 -28.72 -2.20 -9.85
CA ASN A 497 -28.06 -2.84 -8.71
C ASN A 497 -28.62 -4.24 -8.47
N ILE A 498 -27.81 -5.14 -7.92
CA ILE A 498 -28.28 -6.38 -7.30
C ILE A 498 -28.23 -6.20 -5.79
N LEU A 499 -29.38 -6.34 -5.13
CA LEU A 499 -29.53 -6.24 -3.67
C LEU A 499 -30.02 -7.57 -3.11
N TYR A 500 -29.12 -8.31 -2.49
CA TYR A 500 -29.41 -9.58 -1.84
C TYR A 500 -29.38 -9.37 -0.32
N SER A 501 -30.53 -9.41 0.35
CA SER A 501 -30.61 -9.27 1.81
C SER A 501 -30.98 -10.58 2.52
N SER A 502 -30.60 -10.66 3.79
CA SER A 502 -31.01 -11.75 4.68
C SER A 502 -32.51 -11.69 4.99
N SER A 503 -33.05 -12.75 5.60
CA SER A 503 -34.45 -12.77 6.06
C SER A 503 -34.74 -11.81 7.22
N SER A 504 -33.72 -11.17 7.78
CA SER A 504 -33.82 -10.27 8.93
C SER A 504 -33.92 -8.80 8.51
N THR A 505 -33.47 -8.46 7.31
CA THR A 505 -33.31 -7.06 6.86
C THR A 505 -34.05 -6.80 5.54
N PRO A 506 -34.49 -5.56 5.28
CA PRO A 506 -34.94 -5.15 3.95
C PRO A 506 -33.74 -4.99 2.99
N THR A 507 -34.00 -4.97 1.68
CA THR A 507 -33.00 -4.57 0.67
C THR A 507 -32.88 -3.04 0.59
N TYR A 508 -34.00 -2.33 0.79
CA TYR A 508 -34.04 -0.87 0.83
C TYR A 508 -34.49 -0.34 2.19
N TYR A 509 -33.79 0.68 2.70
CA TYR A 509 -34.27 1.50 3.82
C TYR A 509 -34.27 2.99 3.46
N LEU A 510 -35.46 3.60 3.52
CA LEU A 510 -35.66 5.05 3.38
C LEU A 510 -36.05 5.71 4.72
N ILE A 511 -35.30 6.74 5.12
CA ILE A 511 -35.57 7.52 6.34
C ILE A 511 -36.14 8.91 5.95
N GLU A 512 -37.40 9.15 6.36
CA GLU A 512 -38.24 10.37 6.32
C GLU A 512 -38.27 11.24 5.04
N ASN A 513 -39.47 11.53 4.51
CA ASN A 513 -39.80 12.38 3.34
C ASN A 513 -38.98 12.21 2.03
N SER A 514 -38.02 11.28 1.98
CA SER A 514 -37.21 10.92 0.81
C SER A 514 -37.98 10.15 -0.27
N LEU A 515 -39.29 9.91 -0.07
CA LEU A 515 -40.19 9.50 -1.15
C LEU A 515 -40.31 10.64 -2.17
N GLY A 516 -39.80 10.41 -3.38
CA GLY A 516 -39.67 11.44 -4.44
C GLY A 516 -38.30 12.11 -4.50
N ALA A 517 -37.41 11.82 -3.55
CA ALA A 517 -36.00 12.23 -3.58
C ALA A 517 -35.11 11.24 -4.35
N ILE A 518 -35.64 10.03 -4.60
CA ILE A 518 -34.95 8.97 -5.32
C ILE A 518 -35.64 8.64 -6.63
N THR A 519 -34.86 8.18 -7.60
CA THR A 519 -35.34 7.31 -8.68
C THR A 519 -34.78 5.92 -8.43
N ALA A 520 -35.63 4.90 -8.46
CA ALA A 520 -35.20 3.52 -8.38
C ALA A 520 -35.86 2.77 -9.52
N ASP A 521 -35.09 2.25 -10.47
CA ASP A 521 -35.60 1.36 -11.51
C ASP A 521 -34.53 0.38 -11.98
N TYR A 522 -34.93 -0.72 -12.62
CA TYR A 522 -34.03 -1.75 -13.12
C TYR A 522 -33.09 -2.33 -12.05
N ASN A 523 -33.52 -2.39 -10.79
CA ASN A 523 -32.77 -3.11 -9.77
C ASN A 523 -33.31 -4.54 -9.62
N LEU A 524 -32.43 -5.48 -9.32
CA LEU A 524 -32.79 -6.81 -8.87
C LEU A 524 -32.73 -6.84 -7.34
N VAL A 525 -33.87 -7.13 -6.71
CA VAL A 525 -33.97 -7.30 -5.27
C VAL A 525 -34.25 -8.75 -4.91
N PHE A 526 -33.59 -9.25 -3.89
CA PHE A 526 -33.86 -10.56 -3.32
C PHE A 526 -33.75 -10.50 -1.81
N ARG A 527 -34.81 -10.92 -1.12
CA ARG A 527 -34.82 -11.07 0.33
C ARG A 527 -35.07 -12.52 0.66
N GLU A 528 -34.17 -13.12 1.43
CA GLU A 528 -34.35 -14.50 1.89
C GLU A 528 -35.66 -14.65 2.67
N GLY A 529 -36.40 -15.73 2.41
CA GLY A 529 -37.73 -15.95 3.00
C GLY A 529 -38.86 -15.07 2.43
N GLY A 530 -38.56 -14.18 1.47
CA GLY A 530 -39.54 -13.32 0.80
C GLY A 530 -40.10 -12.20 1.70
N GLY A 531 -41.26 -11.64 1.35
CA GLY A 531 -41.96 -10.64 2.17
C GLY A 531 -41.64 -9.18 1.81
N ALA A 532 -41.44 -8.34 2.83
CA ALA A 532 -41.20 -6.92 2.64
C ALA A 532 -39.73 -6.65 2.25
N ILE A 533 -39.52 -6.06 1.07
CA ILE A 533 -38.19 -5.76 0.52
C ILE A 533 -37.74 -4.32 0.83
N ALA A 534 -38.69 -3.42 1.11
CA ALA A 534 -38.37 -2.04 1.45
C ALA A 534 -38.96 -1.65 2.81
N ARG A 535 -38.26 -0.78 3.53
CA ARG A 535 -38.74 -0.12 4.75
C ARG A 535 -38.74 1.39 4.53
N SER A 536 -39.81 2.04 4.95
CA SER A 536 -39.88 3.50 5.09
C SER A 536 -40.12 3.84 6.56
N SER A 537 -39.37 4.81 7.11
CA SER A 537 -39.55 5.21 8.52
C SER A 537 -40.96 5.74 8.84
N THR A 538 -41.66 6.32 7.86
CA THR A 538 -43.01 6.89 8.03
C THR A 538 -44.14 5.95 7.63
N SER A 539 -43.90 5.07 6.64
CA SER A 539 -44.95 4.22 6.05
C SER A 539 -44.80 2.73 6.37
N GLY A 540 -43.79 2.35 7.13
CA GLY A 540 -43.51 0.97 7.51
C GLY A 540 -42.93 0.12 6.37
N PHE A 541 -43.05 -1.20 6.52
CA PHE A 541 -42.53 -2.20 5.60
C PHE A 541 -43.41 -2.34 4.34
N ARG A 542 -42.77 -2.61 3.19
CA ARG A 542 -43.41 -2.75 1.88
C ARG A 542 -42.93 -4.00 1.16
N THR A 543 -43.89 -4.78 0.68
CA THR A 543 -43.64 -5.84 -0.31
C THR A 543 -43.21 -5.24 -1.65
N TYR A 544 -42.60 -6.05 -2.51
CA TYR A 544 -42.20 -5.62 -3.85
C TYR A 544 -43.38 -5.08 -4.69
N ALA A 545 -44.56 -5.69 -4.58
CA ALA A 545 -45.75 -5.19 -5.27
C ALA A 545 -46.19 -3.79 -4.78
N GLN A 546 -46.10 -3.54 -3.47
CA GLN A 546 -46.39 -2.23 -2.89
C GLN A 546 -45.31 -1.20 -3.26
N TRP A 547 -44.06 -1.62 -3.39
CA TRP A 547 -42.95 -0.79 -3.86
C TRP A 547 -43.18 -0.34 -5.31
N ARG A 548 -43.52 -1.26 -6.21
CA ARG A 548 -43.88 -0.97 -7.60
C ARG A 548 -45.11 -0.09 -7.76
N ALA A 549 -46.10 -0.26 -6.90
CA ALA A 549 -47.29 0.60 -6.91
C ALA A 549 -46.99 2.08 -6.60
N LEU A 550 -45.84 2.38 -5.99
CA LEU A 550 -45.36 3.75 -5.75
C LEU A 550 -44.56 4.32 -6.93
N GLY A 551 -44.32 3.53 -7.98
CA GLY A 551 -43.55 3.93 -9.16
C GLY A 551 -42.06 3.56 -9.13
N TYR A 552 -41.60 2.82 -8.11
CA TYR A 552 -40.21 2.35 -8.02
C TYR A 552 -40.04 0.94 -8.58
N ASP A 553 -38.90 0.63 -9.19
CA ASP A 553 -38.60 -0.65 -9.83
C ASP A 553 -39.72 -1.13 -10.75
N ALA A 554 -40.27 -0.21 -11.54
CA ALA A 554 -41.29 -0.51 -12.53
C ALA A 554 -40.81 -1.57 -13.53
N SER A 555 -39.51 -1.54 -13.86
CA SER A 555 -38.78 -2.46 -14.72
C SER A 555 -37.81 -3.37 -13.94
N GLY A 556 -37.82 -3.31 -12.60
CA GLY A 556 -36.95 -4.14 -11.77
C GLY A 556 -37.39 -5.60 -11.68
N ILE A 557 -36.61 -6.39 -10.94
CA ILE A 557 -36.81 -7.82 -10.76
C ILE A 557 -36.82 -8.16 -9.25
N ASN A 558 -37.73 -9.02 -8.82
CA ASN A 558 -37.69 -9.63 -7.48
C ASN A 558 -37.53 -11.14 -7.61
N ALA A 559 -36.28 -11.60 -7.64
CA ALA A 559 -35.89 -12.99 -7.84
C ALA A 559 -34.47 -13.22 -7.32
N ASP A 560 -34.11 -14.47 -7.04
CA ASP A 560 -32.74 -14.85 -6.73
C ASP A 560 -31.82 -14.47 -7.90
N PRO A 561 -30.71 -13.73 -7.70
CA PRO A 561 -29.78 -13.38 -8.76
C PRO A 561 -29.03 -14.58 -9.34
N LEU A 562 -29.06 -15.75 -8.69
CA LEU A 562 -28.39 -16.98 -9.13
C LEU A 562 -26.89 -16.73 -9.39
N PHE A 563 -26.21 -16.29 -8.34
CA PHE A 563 -24.75 -16.15 -8.33
C PHE A 563 -24.05 -17.51 -8.46
N VAL A 564 -22.84 -17.51 -9.04
CA VAL A 564 -22.03 -18.71 -9.23
C VAL A 564 -21.76 -19.42 -7.90
N ASN A 565 -21.29 -18.67 -6.88
CA ASN A 565 -21.12 -19.23 -5.55
C ASN A 565 -21.10 -18.15 -4.44
N PRO A 566 -22.27 -17.70 -3.99
CA PRO A 566 -22.34 -16.61 -3.01
C PRO A 566 -21.87 -17.00 -1.61
N GLY A 567 -21.72 -18.30 -1.31
CA GLY A 567 -21.10 -18.75 -0.05
C GLY A 567 -19.60 -18.47 0.02
N LEU A 568 -18.99 -18.19 -1.15
CA LEU A 568 -17.56 -17.91 -1.34
C LEU A 568 -17.32 -16.44 -1.64
N PHE A 569 -18.40 -15.64 -1.63
CA PHE A 569 -18.42 -14.28 -2.12
C PHE A 569 -18.10 -14.17 -3.63
N ASP A 570 -18.37 -15.24 -4.40
CA ASP A 570 -18.36 -15.21 -5.87
C ASP A 570 -19.74 -14.82 -6.38
N PHE A 571 -19.90 -13.53 -6.66
CA PHE A 571 -21.15 -12.91 -7.09
C PHE A 571 -21.27 -12.77 -8.62
N ARG A 572 -20.46 -13.49 -9.39
CA ARG A 572 -20.65 -13.56 -10.84
C ARG A 572 -21.98 -14.21 -11.17
N LEU A 573 -22.57 -13.81 -12.30
CA LEU A 573 -23.87 -14.31 -12.72
C LEU A 573 -23.75 -15.69 -13.35
N THR A 574 -24.68 -16.59 -13.03
CA THR A 574 -24.81 -17.86 -13.78
C THR A 574 -25.58 -17.67 -15.08
N SER A 575 -25.53 -18.67 -15.96
CA SER A 575 -26.29 -18.70 -17.21
C SER A 575 -27.82 -18.68 -17.03
N GLY A 576 -28.32 -18.97 -15.83
CA GLY A 576 -29.74 -18.88 -15.49
C GLY A 576 -30.14 -17.56 -14.86
N SER A 577 -29.19 -16.66 -14.58
CA SER A 577 -29.44 -15.46 -13.80
C SER A 577 -30.51 -14.56 -14.43
N PRO A 578 -31.50 -14.09 -13.66
CA PRO A 578 -32.46 -13.09 -14.13
C PRO A 578 -31.86 -11.69 -14.23
N ALA A 579 -30.65 -11.44 -13.71
CA ALA A 579 -29.95 -10.16 -13.85
C ALA A 579 -29.36 -9.96 -15.26
N ARG A 580 -29.17 -11.04 -16.01
CA ARG A 580 -28.58 -11.00 -17.34
C ARG A 580 -29.50 -10.32 -18.36
N ASP A 581 -28.95 -9.44 -19.18
CA ASP A 581 -29.62 -8.71 -20.25
C ASP A 581 -30.89 -7.97 -19.76
N ALA A 582 -30.89 -7.58 -18.49
CA ALA A 582 -32.07 -7.09 -17.81
C ALA A 582 -31.94 -5.62 -17.39
N GLY A 583 -30.73 -5.06 -17.39
CA GLY A 583 -30.43 -3.69 -16.99
C GLY A 583 -30.85 -2.64 -18.02
N ASP A 584 -30.93 -1.40 -17.53
CA ASP A 584 -31.07 -0.19 -18.34
C ASP A 584 -29.73 0.24 -18.92
N THR A 585 -29.77 1.15 -19.90
CA THR A 585 -28.56 1.75 -20.46
C THR A 585 -27.87 2.64 -19.44
N VAL A 586 -26.57 2.43 -19.24
CA VAL A 586 -25.73 3.20 -18.32
C VAL A 586 -24.50 3.78 -19.05
N PRO A 587 -23.90 4.89 -18.57
CA PRO A 587 -22.79 5.57 -19.24
C PRO A 587 -21.41 4.99 -18.83
N PHE A 588 -21.32 3.68 -18.60
CA PHE A 588 -20.08 3.00 -18.18
C PHE A 588 -19.62 2.03 -19.29
N LEU A 589 -18.31 1.76 -19.35
CA LEU A 589 -17.75 0.87 -20.37
C LEU A 589 -17.34 -0.48 -19.80
N LEU A 590 -17.01 -0.57 -18.51
CA LEU A 590 -16.48 -1.78 -17.89
C LEU A 590 -17.29 -2.25 -16.68
N ASP A 591 -17.25 -3.56 -16.43
CA ASP A 591 -17.71 -4.18 -15.20
C ASP A 591 -16.59 -4.30 -14.14
N PHE A 592 -16.87 -4.93 -13.00
CA PHE A 592 -15.92 -5.15 -11.90
C PHE A 592 -14.65 -5.91 -12.30
N LEU A 593 -14.72 -6.79 -13.31
CA LEU A 593 -13.58 -7.58 -13.79
C LEU A 593 -12.85 -6.89 -14.96
N GLY A 594 -13.26 -5.68 -15.34
CA GLY A 594 -12.71 -4.97 -16.49
C GLY A 594 -13.22 -5.50 -17.83
N VAL A 595 -14.36 -6.20 -17.86
CA VAL A 595 -15.01 -6.68 -19.08
C VAL A 595 -15.86 -5.57 -19.69
N LEU A 596 -15.82 -5.41 -21.02
CA LEU A 596 -16.65 -4.44 -21.73
C LEU A 596 -18.14 -4.73 -21.55
N ILE A 597 -18.95 -3.71 -21.28
CA ILE A 597 -20.40 -3.83 -21.14
C ILE A 597 -21.14 -3.05 -22.24
N PRO A 598 -22.29 -3.56 -22.74
CA PRO A 598 -22.80 -4.92 -22.51
C PRO A 598 -22.08 -5.97 -23.39
N GLN A 599 -21.97 -7.21 -22.92
CA GLN A 599 -21.60 -8.38 -23.71
C GLN A 599 -22.82 -8.99 -24.41
N GLY A 600 -24.00 -8.86 -23.81
CA GLY A 600 -25.27 -9.30 -24.36
C GLY A 600 -26.05 -8.20 -25.10
N PRO A 601 -27.28 -8.48 -25.56
CA PRO A 601 -28.17 -7.48 -26.15
C PRO A 601 -28.53 -6.31 -25.23
N LYS A 602 -28.35 -6.44 -23.91
CA LYS A 602 -28.56 -5.37 -22.91
C LYS A 602 -27.51 -5.47 -21.81
N PHE A 603 -27.42 -4.43 -20.98
CA PHE A 603 -26.57 -4.43 -19.79
C PHE A 603 -27.09 -5.45 -18.78
N ASP A 604 -26.17 -6.05 -18.05
CA ASP A 604 -26.53 -6.84 -16.88
C ASP A 604 -26.76 -5.94 -15.66
N MET A 605 -27.58 -6.42 -14.73
CA MET A 605 -27.68 -5.82 -13.40
C MET A 605 -26.56 -6.37 -12.51
N GLY A 606 -26.07 -5.53 -11.59
CA GLY A 606 -25.01 -5.83 -10.65
C GLY A 606 -23.63 -5.44 -11.17
N ALA A 607 -22.62 -5.82 -10.40
CA ALA A 607 -21.22 -5.44 -10.63
C ALA A 607 -20.53 -6.24 -11.74
N TYR A 608 -21.14 -7.34 -12.20
CA TYR A 608 -20.54 -8.28 -13.14
C TYR A 608 -21.39 -8.41 -14.40
N GLU A 609 -20.73 -8.43 -15.55
CA GLU A 609 -21.34 -8.76 -16.83
C GLU A 609 -21.17 -10.25 -17.15
N TYR A 610 -22.21 -10.86 -17.67
CA TYR A 610 -22.23 -12.26 -18.08
C TYR A 610 -21.71 -12.39 -19.53
N GLY A 611 -20.50 -12.91 -19.70
CA GLY A 611 -19.96 -13.29 -21.00
C GLY A 611 -18.42 -13.29 -21.10
N ASN A 612 -17.86 -14.34 -21.70
CA ASN A 612 -16.49 -14.50 -22.24
C ASN A 612 -15.25 -13.99 -21.46
N GLY A 613 -15.26 -14.03 -20.13
CA GLY A 613 -14.10 -14.52 -19.38
C GLY A 613 -14.28 -16.02 -19.14
N SER A 614 -13.34 -16.88 -19.56
CA SER A 614 -13.41 -18.33 -19.34
C SER A 614 -13.85 -18.67 -17.92
N GLU A 615 -14.94 -19.45 -17.76
CA GLU A 615 -15.42 -19.96 -16.47
C GLU A 615 -14.26 -20.62 -15.69
N PRO A 616 -13.85 -20.10 -14.53
CA PRO A 616 -13.15 -20.87 -13.51
C PRO A 616 -14.19 -21.53 -12.60
N THR A 617 -14.07 -22.86 -12.53
CA THR A 617 -14.79 -23.80 -11.66
C THR A 617 -14.84 -23.34 -10.18
N PRO A 618 -15.97 -23.51 -9.47
CA PRO A 618 -16.13 -23.05 -8.07
C PRO A 618 -15.37 -23.96 -7.08
N THR A 619 -14.73 -23.41 -6.05
CA THR A 619 -14.22 -24.20 -4.89
C THR A 619 -14.44 -23.45 -3.56
N PRO A 620 -15.01 -24.10 -2.51
CA PRO A 620 -15.71 -23.40 -1.44
C PRO A 620 -14.89 -22.77 -0.31
N THR A 621 -15.27 -21.56 0.07
CA THR A 621 -14.91 -20.76 1.25
C THR A 621 -15.99 -21.02 2.30
N VAL A 622 -15.57 -21.30 3.54
CA VAL A 622 -16.45 -21.24 4.71
C VAL A 622 -15.75 -20.36 5.73
N ASP A 623 -16.50 -19.36 6.19
CA ASP A 623 -16.13 -18.29 7.13
C ASP A 623 -16.39 -18.70 8.61
N PRO A 624 -16.14 -17.87 9.65
CA PRO A 624 -15.48 -18.26 10.88
C PRO A 624 -16.49 -18.26 12.05
N THR A 625 -16.02 -18.46 13.29
CA THR A 625 -16.81 -18.06 14.47
C THR A 625 -15.89 -17.42 15.51
N ILE A 626 -16.37 -16.34 16.14
CA ILE A 626 -15.60 -15.29 16.83
C ILE A 626 -15.44 -15.57 18.36
N THR A 627 -14.31 -15.05 18.90
CA THR A 627 -14.04 -14.44 20.25
C THR A 627 -13.75 -15.33 21.48
N PRO A 628 -12.94 -14.89 22.50
CA PRO A 628 -12.39 -13.55 22.75
C PRO A 628 -10.88 -13.39 23.15
N SER A 629 -10.44 -12.13 23.12
CA SER A 629 -9.17 -11.49 23.57
C SER A 629 -8.72 -11.87 25.01
N PRO A 630 -7.46 -11.64 25.50
CA PRO A 630 -6.42 -10.73 25.01
C PRO A 630 -4.95 -11.25 25.06
N THR A 631 -4.01 -10.34 24.78
CA THR A 631 -2.57 -10.25 25.15
C THR A 631 -1.50 -10.64 24.11
N HIS A 632 -1.03 -9.60 23.41
CA HIS A 632 0.37 -9.20 23.18
C HIS A 632 1.41 -10.19 22.59
N THR A 633 1.74 -9.89 21.32
CA THR A 633 3.10 -9.67 20.76
C THR A 633 3.77 -10.81 19.97
N ALA A 634 3.77 -10.70 18.62
CA ALA A 634 4.94 -10.46 17.75
C ALA A 634 4.54 -10.42 16.24
N THR A 635 5.18 -9.52 15.49
CA THR A 635 5.09 -9.11 14.08
C THR A 635 5.19 -10.26 13.03
N PRO A 636 4.98 -10.00 11.73
CA PRO A 636 3.77 -10.25 10.94
C PRO A 636 3.90 -11.47 10.02
N THR A 637 2.85 -12.29 9.92
CA THR A 637 2.73 -13.25 8.81
C THR A 637 2.39 -12.47 7.54
N PRO A 638 3.10 -12.66 6.42
CA PRO A 638 2.76 -11.97 5.18
C PRO A 638 1.52 -12.65 4.58
N THR A 639 0.55 -11.89 4.08
CA THR A 639 -0.59 -12.43 3.34
C THR A 639 -0.26 -12.38 1.87
N VAL A 640 0.17 -13.52 1.32
CA VAL A 640 0.14 -13.73 -0.11
C VAL A 640 -1.28 -14.02 -0.58
N ASP A 641 -1.63 -13.56 -1.78
CA ASP A 641 -2.37 -14.40 -2.71
C ASP A 641 -1.56 -14.52 -4.01
N PRO A 642 -0.97 -15.69 -4.31
CA PRO A 642 -0.90 -16.21 -5.65
C PRO A 642 -1.85 -17.41 -5.63
N THR A 643 -2.99 -17.32 -6.29
CA THR A 643 -3.87 -18.47 -6.43
C THR A 643 -3.17 -19.48 -7.35
N ILE A 644 -2.19 -20.23 -6.83
CA ILE A 644 -1.55 -21.35 -7.50
C ILE A 644 -2.60 -22.44 -7.47
N THR A 645 -3.38 -22.47 -8.54
CA THR A 645 -4.24 -23.60 -8.86
C THR A 645 -3.36 -24.86 -8.81
N PRO A 646 -3.70 -25.89 -8.01
CA PRO A 646 -2.96 -27.14 -8.02
C PRO A 646 -3.01 -27.71 -9.42
N THR A 647 -1.92 -27.53 -10.16
CA THR A 647 -1.76 -28.08 -11.49
C THR A 647 -1.64 -29.59 -11.33
N LEU A 648 -2.50 -30.33 -12.04
CA LEU A 648 -2.21 -31.74 -12.33
C LEU A 648 -0.78 -31.82 -12.86
N PRO A 649 -0.01 -32.87 -12.50
CA PRO A 649 1.39 -32.97 -12.92
C PRO A 649 1.47 -32.76 -14.44
N PRO A 650 2.17 -31.71 -14.91
CA PRO A 650 2.39 -31.52 -16.33
C PRO A 650 3.08 -32.77 -16.87
N ALA A 651 2.69 -33.23 -18.06
CA ALA A 651 3.35 -34.37 -18.69
C ALA A 651 4.88 -34.11 -18.76
N GLY A 652 5.67 -34.91 -18.04
CA GLY A 652 7.15 -34.84 -18.07
C GLY A 652 7.89 -34.61 -16.75
N TRP A 653 7.20 -34.54 -15.59
CA TRP A 653 7.83 -34.47 -14.26
C TRP A 653 7.64 -35.77 -13.47
N SER A 654 8.66 -36.21 -12.73
CA SER A 654 8.61 -37.41 -11.88
C SER A 654 9.42 -37.20 -10.60
N ASP A 655 8.97 -37.78 -9.49
CA ASP A 655 9.72 -37.77 -8.22
C ASP A 655 11.16 -38.26 -8.45
N VAL A 656 12.13 -37.43 -8.08
CA VAL A 656 13.55 -37.83 -7.92
C VAL A 656 13.86 -38.14 -6.46
N TRP A 657 13.06 -37.58 -5.55
CA TRP A 657 13.01 -37.88 -4.13
C TRP A 657 11.60 -37.57 -3.62
N HIS A 658 11.10 -38.39 -2.70
CA HIS A 658 9.86 -38.11 -1.96
C HIS A 658 9.95 -38.72 -0.57
N VAL A 659 9.07 -38.28 0.32
CA VAL A 659 8.96 -38.89 1.64
C VAL A 659 8.24 -40.24 1.60
N VAL A 660 8.83 -41.26 2.24
CA VAL A 660 8.26 -42.61 2.35
C VAL A 660 7.23 -42.68 3.49
N GLU A 661 6.01 -43.16 3.17
CA GLU A 661 4.83 -43.43 4.04
C GLU A 661 4.62 -42.50 5.26
N GLN A 662 3.54 -41.71 5.21
CA GLN A 662 3.11 -40.83 6.30
C GLN A 662 1.63 -41.05 6.63
N THR A 663 1.30 -41.13 7.91
CA THR A 663 -0.09 -41.32 8.35
C THR A 663 -0.73 -40.06 8.93
N SER A 664 0.02 -38.97 9.19
CA SER A 664 -0.55 -37.79 9.85
C SER A 664 0.33 -36.53 9.67
N ALA A 665 0.11 -35.75 8.61
CA ALA A 665 0.67 -34.40 8.45
C ALA A 665 0.00 -33.41 9.43
N THR A 666 0.09 -33.71 10.73
CA THR A 666 -0.57 -32.92 11.76
C THR A 666 0.09 -31.56 11.90
N ILE A 667 -0.66 -30.59 12.37
CA ILE A 667 -0.12 -29.27 12.68
C ILE A 667 0.94 -29.38 13.79
N SER A 668 2.08 -28.69 13.64
CA SER A 668 2.98 -28.46 14.78
C SER A 668 2.17 -27.87 15.94
N ARG A 669 2.34 -28.40 17.16
CA ARG A 669 1.68 -27.82 18.35
C ARG A 669 2.40 -26.59 18.90
N ASN A 670 3.60 -26.32 18.39
CA ASN A 670 4.37 -25.15 18.71
C ASN A 670 4.28 -24.18 17.53
N SER A 671 3.90 -22.93 17.81
CA SER A 671 4.12 -21.81 16.90
C SER A 671 5.63 -21.62 16.70
N LEU A 672 6.05 -21.49 15.44
CA LEU A 672 7.47 -21.42 15.06
C LEU A 672 7.79 -20.02 14.54
N THR A 673 7.86 -19.04 15.45
CA THR A 673 8.16 -17.66 15.04
C THR A 673 9.60 -17.47 14.58
N ASN A 674 9.82 -16.66 13.53
CA ASN A 674 11.14 -16.18 13.07
C ASN A 674 12.17 -17.30 13.00
N ARG A 675 11.86 -18.30 12.20
CA ARG A 675 12.52 -19.60 12.25
C ARG A 675 13.15 -19.91 10.90
N ASN A 676 14.46 -20.06 10.89
CA ASN A 676 15.15 -20.62 9.74
C ASN A 676 15.14 -22.15 9.83
N PHE A 677 14.78 -22.81 8.74
CA PHE A 677 14.88 -24.27 8.58
C PHE A 677 15.90 -24.63 7.53
N ARG A 678 16.61 -25.73 7.77
CA ARG A 678 17.44 -26.43 6.79
C ARG A 678 17.10 -27.90 6.80
N ASN A 679 16.45 -28.34 5.73
CA ASN A 679 16.01 -29.71 5.52
C ASN A 679 17.03 -30.44 4.66
N TRP A 680 17.77 -31.34 5.28
CA TRP A 680 18.72 -32.21 4.61
C TRP A 680 18.00 -33.41 3.99
N ILE A 681 17.85 -33.38 2.67
CA ILE A 681 17.45 -34.51 1.83
C ILE A 681 18.62 -35.47 1.68
N LYS A 682 18.49 -36.69 2.22
CA LYS A 682 19.58 -37.67 2.21
C LYS A 682 19.71 -38.35 0.86
N GLY A 683 20.92 -38.31 0.30
CA GLY A 683 21.21 -38.83 -1.03
C GLY A 683 20.90 -40.30 -1.23
N ALA A 684 20.95 -41.11 -0.17
CA ALA A 684 20.54 -42.52 -0.20
C ALA A 684 19.09 -42.76 -0.68
N TYR A 685 18.25 -41.71 -0.70
CA TYR A 685 16.85 -41.77 -1.12
C TYR A 685 16.54 -40.94 -2.37
N VAL A 686 17.53 -40.22 -2.91
CA VAL A 686 17.44 -39.56 -4.20
C VAL A 686 17.70 -40.62 -5.27
N HIS A 687 16.64 -41.07 -5.94
CA HIS A 687 16.62 -42.30 -6.75
C HIS A 687 16.76 -42.05 -8.26
N ALA A 688 16.70 -40.80 -8.70
CA ALA A 688 16.90 -40.42 -10.09
C ALA A 688 17.66 -39.10 -10.20
N SER A 689 18.40 -38.94 -11.30
CA SER A 689 19.07 -37.68 -11.64
C SER A 689 18.19 -36.86 -12.59
N ALA A 690 18.20 -35.53 -12.44
CA ALA A 690 17.47 -34.63 -13.33
C ALA A 690 18.25 -33.30 -13.50
N PRO A 691 18.29 -32.72 -14.71
CA PRO A 691 18.93 -31.42 -14.97
C PRO A 691 18.16 -30.22 -14.40
N ALA A 692 16.85 -30.37 -14.18
CA ALA A 692 15.99 -29.36 -13.57
C ALA A 692 15.02 -30.03 -12.61
N VAL A 693 14.68 -29.31 -11.55
CA VAL A 693 13.83 -29.79 -10.46
C VAL A 693 12.77 -28.77 -10.08
N ARG A 694 11.70 -29.21 -9.41
CA ARG A 694 10.76 -28.34 -8.69
C ARG A 694 10.44 -28.95 -7.33
N LEU A 695 10.19 -28.08 -6.35
CA LEU A 695 9.78 -28.51 -5.02
C LEU A 695 8.28 -28.76 -4.99
N ARG A 696 7.89 -29.85 -4.32
CA ARG A 696 6.52 -30.15 -3.94
C ARG A 696 6.38 -29.91 -2.44
N LEU A 697 5.61 -28.90 -2.05
CA LEU A 697 5.32 -28.55 -0.66
C LEU A 697 3.91 -29.05 -0.30
N ARG A 698 3.74 -29.60 0.91
CA ARG A 698 2.43 -30.07 1.39
C ARG A 698 2.01 -29.29 2.63
N GLY A 699 0.80 -28.73 2.62
CA GLY A 699 0.23 -28.05 3.77
C GLY A 699 -0.19 -29.00 4.89
N ALA A 700 -0.33 -28.48 6.10
CA ALA A 700 -0.78 -29.25 7.26
C ALA A 700 -2.23 -29.75 7.09
N THR A 701 -2.64 -30.79 7.82
CA THR A 701 -3.98 -31.38 7.68
C THR A 701 -5.15 -30.44 8.06
N ALA A 702 -4.88 -29.34 8.76
CA ALA A 702 -5.82 -28.30 9.17
C ALA A 702 -5.04 -27.00 9.52
N GLY A 703 -5.68 -25.82 9.55
CA GLY A 703 -5.05 -24.54 9.92
C GLY A 703 -5.40 -23.38 8.97
N THR A 704 -4.66 -22.25 9.03
CA THR A 704 -4.81 -21.06 8.15
C THR A 704 -3.87 -21.08 6.93
N GLY A 705 -3.14 -22.17 6.71
CA GLY A 705 -2.07 -22.27 5.71
C GLY A 705 -0.70 -21.92 6.30
N THR A 706 0.36 -22.41 5.66
CA THR A 706 1.75 -22.13 6.05
C THR A 706 2.34 -21.14 5.06
N PHE A 707 2.65 -19.93 5.53
CA PHE A 707 3.47 -19.02 4.75
C PHE A 707 4.92 -19.50 4.76
N VAL A 708 5.57 -19.52 3.60
CA VAL A 708 6.99 -19.84 3.48
C VAL A 708 7.64 -18.77 2.63
N ASP A 709 8.69 -18.13 3.17
CA ASP A 709 9.48 -17.15 2.43
C ASP A 709 10.89 -17.66 2.14
N ASN A 710 11.53 -17.05 1.16
CA ASN A 710 12.96 -17.14 0.89
C ASN A 710 13.46 -18.58 0.77
N VAL A 711 12.81 -19.38 -0.08
CA VAL A 711 13.17 -20.79 -0.27
C VAL A 711 14.41 -20.92 -1.14
N THR A 712 15.38 -21.74 -0.71
CA THR A 712 16.58 -22.04 -1.48
C THR A 712 16.89 -23.53 -1.50
N ILE A 713 17.55 -23.99 -2.56
CA ILE A 713 18.04 -25.36 -2.71
C ILE A 713 19.53 -25.36 -3.04
N GLY A 714 20.28 -26.29 -2.45
CA GLY A 714 21.71 -26.41 -2.71
C GLY A 714 22.26 -27.77 -2.35
N ARG A 715 23.43 -28.11 -2.91
CA ARG A 715 24.15 -29.33 -2.55
C ARG A 715 24.68 -29.18 -1.12
N ARG A 716 24.53 -30.21 -0.30
CA ARG A 716 25.05 -30.21 1.07
C ARG A 716 26.58 -30.22 1.08
N ALA A 717 27.20 -29.49 2.00
CA ALA A 717 28.65 -29.52 2.19
C ALA A 717 29.12 -30.89 2.73
N VAL A 718 30.28 -31.34 2.25
CA VAL A 718 30.91 -32.60 2.73
C VAL A 718 31.63 -32.44 4.07
N SER A 719 31.87 -31.21 4.50
CA SER A 719 32.55 -30.82 5.74
C SER A 719 31.95 -29.52 6.27
N GLY A 720 31.89 -29.35 7.59
CA GLY A 720 31.20 -28.22 8.24
C GLY A 720 30.05 -28.74 9.10
N ASP A 721 29.11 -27.85 9.41
CA ASP A 721 27.89 -28.23 10.12
C ASP A 721 26.98 -29.05 9.18
N PRO A 722 26.15 -29.96 9.71
CA PRO A 722 25.39 -30.91 8.89
C PRO A 722 24.31 -30.26 7.99
N TYR A 723 24.08 -28.96 8.15
CA TYR A 723 23.10 -28.14 7.43
C TYR A 723 23.76 -27.06 6.53
N ASP A 724 25.08 -27.10 6.34
CA ASP A 724 25.77 -26.16 5.45
C ASP A 724 25.62 -26.53 3.97
N PHE A 725 25.57 -25.51 3.12
CA PHE A 725 25.63 -25.68 1.67
C PHE A 725 27.09 -25.78 1.20
N ALA A 726 27.35 -26.52 0.13
CA ALA A 726 28.67 -26.61 -0.48
C ALA A 726 29.08 -25.34 -1.26
N ALA A 727 28.08 -24.53 -1.65
CA ALA A 727 28.21 -23.29 -2.42
C ALA A 727 26.96 -22.41 -2.19
N PRO A 728 26.93 -21.15 -2.65
CA PRO A 728 25.72 -20.33 -2.58
C PRO A 728 24.51 -21.09 -3.16
N PRO A 729 23.41 -21.22 -2.40
CA PRO A 729 22.25 -21.99 -2.82
C PRO A 729 21.46 -21.24 -3.89
N THR A 730 20.69 -21.98 -4.68
CA THR A 730 19.82 -21.45 -5.73
C THR A 730 18.46 -21.07 -5.14
N VAL A 731 17.95 -19.90 -5.51
CA VAL A 731 16.61 -19.43 -5.10
C VAL A 731 15.54 -20.29 -5.78
N VAL A 732 14.48 -20.59 -5.03
CA VAL A 732 13.28 -21.27 -5.52
C VAL A 732 12.11 -20.29 -5.40
N THR A 733 11.44 -20.02 -6.52
CA THR A 733 10.29 -19.12 -6.61
C THR A 733 8.98 -19.88 -6.78
N PHE A 734 7.86 -19.19 -6.55
CA PHE A 734 6.51 -19.69 -6.76
C PHE A 734 5.73 -18.64 -7.54
N ASN A 735 5.50 -18.88 -8.83
CA ASN A 735 4.94 -17.90 -9.75
C ASN A 735 5.76 -16.58 -9.76
N ASP A 736 7.07 -16.71 -9.90
CA ASP A 736 8.09 -15.64 -9.87
C ASP A 736 8.20 -14.87 -8.54
N ALA A 737 7.39 -15.21 -7.52
CA ALA A 737 7.50 -14.65 -6.17
C ALA A 737 8.50 -15.46 -5.31
N PRO A 738 9.25 -14.80 -4.39
CA PRO A 738 10.17 -15.47 -3.47
C PRO A 738 9.48 -16.17 -2.29
N TYR A 739 8.15 -16.06 -2.19
CA TYR A 739 7.32 -16.59 -1.12
C TYR A 739 6.15 -17.40 -1.67
N VAL A 740 5.51 -18.16 -0.78
CA VAL A 740 4.27 -18.86 -1.08
C VAL A 740 3.43 -19.09 0.18
N LEU A 741 2.13 -18.90 0.09
CA LEU A 741 1.19 -19.44 1.06
C LEU A 741 0.86 -20.88 0.64
N VAL A 742 1.12 -21.85 1.51
CA VAL A 742 0.77 -23.27 1.31
C VAL A 742 -0.51 -23.56 2.11
N PRO A 743 -1.71 -23.60 1.49
CA PRO A 743 -2.94 -23.82 2.23
C PRO A 743 -2.99 -25.20 2.93
N PRO A 744 -3.84 -25.39 3.95
CA PRO A 744 -4.00 -26.70 4.59
C PRO A 744 -4.55 -27.74 3.62
N ASN A 745 -4.13 -29.00 3.76
CA ASN A 745 -4.51 -30.12 2.90
C ASN A 745 -4.24 -29.92 1.40
N THR A 746 -3.45 -28.93 1.00
CA THR A 746 -3.05 -28.73 -0.39
C THR A 746 -1.60 -29.14 -0.62
N THR A 747 -1.28 -29.33 -1.90
CA THR A 747 0.09 -29.47 -2.39
C THR A 747 0.37 -28.31 -3.33
N VAL A 748 1.46 -27.60 -3.10
CA VAL A 748 1.91 -26.47 -3.92
C VAL A 748 3.26 -26.81 -4.55
N TYR A 749 3.43 -26.43 -5.83
CA TYR A 749 4.66 -26.66 -6.58
C TYR A 749 5.40 -25.35 -6.77
N SER A 750 6.73 -25.39 -6.65
CA SER A 750 7.57 -24.27 -7.07
C SER A 750 7.60 -24.12 -8.59
N ASP A 751 8.10 -22.98 -9.04
CA ASP A 751 8.54 -22.82 -10.42
C ASP A 751 9.66 -23.83 -10.71
N PRO A 752 9.80 -24.27 -11.98
CA PRO A 752 10.94 -25.09 -12.41
C PRO A 752 12.28 -24.39 -12.17
N VAL A 753 13.18 -25.06 -11.45
CA VAL A 753 14.53 -24.57 -11.14
C VAL A 753 15.54 -25.36 -11.96
N ALA A 754 16.37 -24.65 -12.74
CA ALA A 754 17.50 -25.23 -13.44
C ALA A 754 18.64 -25.59 -12.47
N PHE A 755 18.40 -26.59 -11.62
CA PHE A 755 19.30 -27.07 -10.59
C PHE A 755 19.50 -28.58 -10.77
N PRO A 756 20.69 -29.03 -11.20
CA PRO A 756 20.93 -30.44 -11.48
C PRO A 756 21.01 -31.25 -10.19
N VAL A 757 20.22 -32.32 -10.13
CA VAL A 757 20.20 -33.30 -9.05
C VAL A 757 20.78 -34.62 -9.53
N GLU A 758 21.61 -35.23 -8.69
CA GLU A 758 22.29 -36.51 -8.91
C GLU A 758 21.73 -37.54 -7.94
N ALA A 759 21.36 -38.71 -8.45
CA ALA A 759 21.01 -39.85 -7.60
C ALA A 759 22.16 -40.16 -6.63
N GLY A 760 21.84 -40.38 -5.35
CA GLY A 760 22.85 -40.67 -4.32
C GLY A 760 23.46 -39.45 -3.62
N ALA A 761 23.23 -38.21 -4.08
CA ALA A 761 23.83 -37.00 -3.50
C ALA A 761 22.94 -36.32 -2.44
N ASP A 762 23.57 -35.72 -1.42
CA ASP A 762 22.86 -34.98 -0.36
C ASP A 762 22.53 -33.54 -0.78
N TYR A 763 21.32 -33.09 -0.44
CA TYR A 763 20.85 -31.74 -0.70
C TYR A 763 20.28 -31.09 0.56
N ILE A 764 20.35 -29.77 0.62
CA ILE A 764 19.66 -28.96 1.63
C ILE A 764 18.57 -28.15 0.91
N VAL A 765 17.37 -28.13 1.47
CA VAL A 765 16.35 -27.12 1.17
C VAL A 765 16.25 -26.22 2.39
N ALA A 766 16.48 -24.92 2.22
CA ALA A 766 16.36 -23.95 3.29
C ALA A 766 15.15 -23.03 3.07
N MET A 767 14.54 -22.58 4.16
CA MET A 767 13.37 -21.70 4.14
C MET A 767 13.29 -20.86 5.42
N TYR A 768 12.65 -19.70 5.32
CA TYR A 768 12.44 -18.77 6.43
C TYR A 768 10.95 -18.58 6.68
N LEU A 769 10.59 -18.54 7.96
CA LEU A 769 9.26 -18.25 8.44
C LEU A 769 9.26 -16.86 9.09
N GLU A 770 8.58 -15.90 8.47
CA GLU A 770 8.48 -14.51 8.92
C GLU A 770 7.14 -14.34 9.66
N GLY A 771 7.20 -14.18 10.98
CA GLY A 771 6.01 -14.25 11.81
C GLY A 771 5.81 -15.63 12.42
N SER A 772 4.59 -15.93 12.89
CA SER A 772 4.26 -17.10 13.71
C SER A 772 3.42 -18.12 12.93
N GLU A 773 4.07 -19.08 12.28
CA GLU A 773 3.40 -20.08 11.46
C GLU A 773 3.36 -21.46 12.13
N LEU A 774 2.39 -22.26 11.71
CA LEU A 774 2.29 -23.67 12.02
C LEU A 774 2.60 -24.45 10.76
N ILE A 775 3.64 -25.26 10.80
CA ILE A 775 4.09 -26.06 9.66
C ILE A 775 3.77 -27.54 9.90
N PRO A 776 3.72 -28.38 8.85
CA PRO A 776 3.42 -29.79 9.02
C PRO A 776 4.45 -30.47 9.92
N LEU A 777 3.94 -31.27 10.85
CA LEU A 777 4.71 -32.15 11.70
C LEU A 777 4.63 -33.56 11.13
N TRP A 778 5.72 -34.02 10.55
CA TRP A 778 5.87 -35.38 10.03
C TRP A 778 6.79 -36.18 10.95
N ASN A 779 6.24 -37.15 11.67
CA ASN A 779 7.08 -38.12 12.34
C ASN A 779 7.78 -38.98 11.30
N GLN A 780 9.03 -38.65 10.99
CA GLN A 780 9.82 -39.38 10.01
C GLN A 780 11.22 -39.65 10.56
N SER A 781 11.66 -40.90 10.37
CA SER A 781 13.05 -41.32 10.52
C SER A 781 13.46 -41.97 9.21
N GLY A 782 14.56 -41.52 8.60
CA GLY A 782 15.14 -42.22 7.45
C GLY A 782 15.65 -41.32 6.32
N THR A 783 14.78 -40.59 5.62
CA THR A 783 15.09 -40.00 4.29
C THR A 783 15.38 -38.49 4.25
N ILE A 784 15.00 -37.78 5.32
CA ILE A 784 15.25 -36.34 5.51
C ILE A 784 15.75 -36.10 6.94
N HIS A 785 16.45 -34.99 7.17
CA HIS A 785 16.83 -34.54 8.50
C HIS A 785 16.66 -33.02 8.64
N GLY A 786 16.04 -32.56 9.72
CA GLY A 786 15.68 -31.17 9.91
C GLY A 786 16.57 -30.48 10.92
N TYR A 787 16.97 -29.26 10.60
CA TYR A 787 17.65 -28.36 11.52
C TYR A 787 16.92 -27.03 11.55
N SER A 788 16.83 -26.41 12.71
CA SER A 788 16.24 -25.08 12.83
C SER A 788 16.97 -24.17 13.81
N ARG A 789 16.86 -22.87 13.58
CA ARG A 789 17.37 -21.84 14.49
C ARG A 789 16.35 -20.71 14.60
N ASN A 790 16.10 -20.29 15.84
CA ASN A 790 15.24 -19.14 16.15
C ASN A 790 16.06 -17.86 16.05
N VAL A 791 15.97 -17.16 14.92
CA VAL A 791 16.65 -15.88 14.65
C VAL A 791 15.79 -15.05 13.71
N ALA A 792 15.68 -13.75 13.98
CA ALA A 792 14.87 -12.81 13.20
C ALA A 792 15.48 -12.42 11.84
N GLU A 793 16.70 -12.87 11.55
CA GLU A 793 17.38 -12.66 10.27
C GLU A 793 17.14 -13.85 9.34
N ASN A 794 16.79 -13.59 8.08
CA ASN A 794 16.75 -14.62 7.04
C ASN A 794 18.17 -15.07 6.67
N GLN A 795 18.45 -16.38 6.81
CA GLN A 795 19.76 -16.99 6.55
C GLN A 795 19.70 -18.08 5.45
N THR A 796 18.62 -18.16 4.68
CA THR A 796 18.43 -19.23 3.68
C THR A 796 19.40 -19.14 2.51
N GLY A 797 19.88 -17.93 2.19
CA GLY A 797 20.90 -17.69 1.15
C GLY A 797 22.35 -17.87 1.61
N MET A 798 22.62 -18.04 2.91
CA MET A 798 23.98 -18.13 3.44
C MET A 798 24.58 -19.52 3.21
N VAL A 799 25.84 -19.61 2.77
CA VAL A 799 26.50 -20.91 2.55
C VAL A 799 26.68 -21.66 3.88
N ASN A 800 27.30 -20.99 4.85
CA ASN A 800 27.61 -21.53 6.16
C ASN A 800 26.77 -20.81 7.22
N VAL A 801 26.17 -21.57 8.12
CA VAL A 801 25.47 -21.03 9.28
C VAL A 801 25.89 -21.82 10.52
N SER A 802 25.56 -21.33 11.72
CA SER A 802 25.91 -22.02 12.96
C SER A 802 24.78 -21.94 13.98
N GLY A 803 24.80 -22.82 14.98
CA GLY A 803 23.84 -22.79 16.09
C GLY A 803 22.43 -23.28 15.73
N TYR A 804 22.27 -24.07 14.67
CA TYR A 804 21.01 -24.74 14.40
C TYR A 804 20.93 -26.02 15.23
N ASN A 805 19.73 -26.28 15.78
CA ASN A 805 19.45 -27.49 16.53
C ASN A 805 18.71 -28.48 15.65
N GLU A 806 18.98 -29.77 15.86
CA GLU A 806 18.25 -30.86 15.25
C GLU A 806 16.78 -30.80 15.67
N VAL A 807 15.87 -30.91 14.71
CA VAL A 807 14.43 -30.97 14.96
C VAL A 807 13.87 -32.29 14.51
N TYR A 808 13.25 -33.00 15.46
CA TYR A 808 12.50 -34.19 15.17
C TYR A 808 11.08 -33.80 14.79
N SER A 809 10.68 -34.29 13.63
CA SER A 809 9.32 -34.26 13.12
C SER A 809 8.81 -33.01 12.42
N ILE A 810 9.61 -31.99 12.10
CA ILE A 810 9.08 -30.71 11.56
C ILE A 810 9.60 -30.47 10.13
N TYR A 811 8.72 -30.64 9.11
CA TYR A 811 9.08 -30.66 7.69
C TYR A 811 7.93 -30.24 6.79
N ILE A 812 8.19 -29.52 5.70
CA ILE A 812 7.17 -29.12 4.71
C ILE A 812 7.44 -29.63 3.28
N VAL A 813 8.68 -30.02 2.98
CA VAL A 813 9.11 -30.49 1.65
C VAL A 813 8.68 -31.93 1.42
N GLU A 814 7.64 -32.15 0.63
CA GLU A 814 7.06 -33.48 0.38
C GLU A 814 7.87 -34.29 -0.63
N ALA A 815 8.27 -33.63 -1.72
CA ALA A 815 9.05 -34.25 -2.77
C ALA A 815 9.87 -33.23 -3.55
N LEU A 816 10.85 -33.77 -4.26
CA LEU A 816 11.59 -33.09 -5.30
C LEU A 816 11.25 -33.83 -6.60
N GLU A 817 10.65 -33.13 -7.55
CA GLU A 817 10.33 -33.67 -8.87
C GLU A 817 11.36 -33.21 -9.88
N GLY A 818 11.79 -34.09 -10.77
CA GLY A 818 12.74 -33.80 -11.84
C GLY A 818 12.13 -33.96 -13.22
N THR A 819 12.69 -33.24 -14.20
CA THR A 819 12.36 -33.40 -15.61
C THR A 819 13.61 -33.46 -16.48
N SER A 820 13.50 -34.13 -17.64
CA SER A 820 14.53 -34.15 -18.68
C SER A 820 14.34 -33.03 -19.72
N GLN A 821 13.23 -32.28 -19.64
CA GLN A 821 12.96 -31.15 -20.55
C GLN A 821 13.83 -29.95 -20.18
N PRO A 822 14.35 -29.18 -21.17
CA PRO A 822 15.06 -27.95 -20.89
C PRO A 822 14.12 -26.92 -20.26
N VAL A 823 14.50 -26.44 -19.08
CA VAL A 823 13.84 -25.35 -18.37
C VAL A 823 14.70 -24.10 -18.53
N ALA A 824 14.08 -22.95 -18.82
CA ALA A 824 14.81 -21.68 -18.88
C ALA A 824 15.47 -21.43 -17.52
N THR A 825 16.80 -21.29 -17.50
CA THR A 825 17.51 -20.78 -16.32
C THR A 825 16.98 -19.37 -16.03
N PRO A 826 16.50 -19.06 -14.80
CA PRO A 826 16.30 -17.68 -14.41
C PRO A 826 17.67 -17.00 -14.51
N THR A 827 17.82 -16.19 -15.54
CA THR A 827 19.01 -15.38 -15.73
C THR A 827 18.74 -14.12 -14.93
N PRO A 828 19.54 -13.77 -13.90
CA PRO A 828 19.42 -12.45 -13.31
C PRO A 828 19.68 -11.46 -14.44
N THR A 829 18.64 -10.77 -14.90
CA THR A 829 18.76 -9.82 -16.00
C THR A 829 19.72 -8.71 -15.56
N PRO A 830 20.93 -8.61 -16.13
CA PRO A 830 21.76 -7.45 -15.90
C PRO A 830 21.08 -6.27 -16.59
N LEU A 831 20.97 -5.14 -15.89
CA LEU A 831 20.59 -3.88 -16.51
C LEU A 831 21.48 -3.65 -17.74
N PRO A 832 20.92 -3.32 -18.92
CA PRO A 832 21.74 -3.04 -20.09
C PRO A 832 22.57 -1.79 -19.84
N ASP A 833 23.89 -1.97 -19.93
CA ASP A 833 24.89 -0.92 -20.06
C ASP A 833 24.66 -0.17 -21.39
N THR A 834 24.03 1.00 -21.33
CA THR A 834 24.05 1.97 -22.42
C THR A 834 25.04 3.07 -22.09
N GLY A 835 26.32 2.76 -22.22
CA GLY A 835 27.38 3.76 -22.18
C GLY A 835 27.15 4.86 -23.22
N GLN A 836 26.75 6.06 -22.77
CA GLN A 836 27.19 7.41 -23.17
C GLN A 836 26.26 8.48 -22.52
N PRO A 837 26.80 9.64 -22.13
CA PRO A 837 26.22 10.51 -21.10
C PRO A 837 25.09 11.42 -21.64
N PRO A 838 24.05 11.72 -20.85
CA PRO A 838 23.13 12.79 -21.20
C PRO A 838 23.84 14.14 -21.11
N THR A 839 23.61 15.00 -22.09
CA THR A 839 23.85 16.44 -21.96
C THR A 839 22.49 17.08 -21.70
N TRP A 840 22.26 17.49 -20.45
CA TRP A 840 21.04 18.19 -20.05
C TRP A 840 21.07 19.67 -20.44
N ALA A 841 20.08 20.07 -21.25
CA ALA A 841 19.56 21.43 -21.30
C ALA A 841 18.06 21.34 -20.98
N GLY A 842 17.60 21.97 -19.90
CA GLY A 842 16.19 21.93 -19.47
C GLY A 842 15.27 22.84 -20.30
N PRO A 843 14.04 23.15 -19.85
CA PRO A 843 13.11 22.38 -19.01
C PRO A 843 11.79 22.03 -19.76
N ARG A 844 11.02 21.09 -19.17
CA ARG A 844 9.60 20.67 -19.40
C ARG A 844 9.42 19.24 -19.98
N ALA A 845 8.48 18.52 -19.37
CA ALA A 845 7.87 17.23 -19.72
C ALA A 845 8.51 15.92 -19.19
N VAL A 846 7.59 15.00 -18.88
CA VAL A 846 7.67 13.69 -18.20
C VAL A 846 8.48 12.66 -19.01
N LEU A 847 9.27 11.83 -18.32
CA LEU A 847 10.08 10.73 -18.89
C LEU A 847 9.24 9.44 -19.07
N LEU A 848 9.36 8.78 -20.23
CA LEU A 848 8.97 7.38 -20.48
C LEU A 848 10.18 6.63 -21.08
N PRO A 849 10.57 5.44 -20.61
CA PRO A 849 11.54 4.59 -21.30
C PRO A 849 10.89 3.84 -22.47
N ALA A 850 11.56 3.80 -23.62
CA ALA A 850 11.16 2.98 -24.75
C ALA A 850 11.50 1.50 -24.46
N ASN A 851 10.48 0.66 -24.29
CA ASN A 851 10.43 -0.82 -24.51
C ASN A 851 9.58 -1.61 -23.48
N SER A 852 8.42 -1.11 -23.05
CA SER A 852 7.40 -1.96 -22.41
C SER A 852 6.25 -2.23 -23.39
N GLY A 853 5.82 -3.50 -23.46
CA GLY A 853 4.71 -3.93 -24.29
C GLY A 853 3.39 -3.30 -23.84
N PHE A 854 2.54 -2.92 -24.80
CA PHE A 854 1.21 -2.40 -24.50
C PHE A 854 0.25 -3.57 -24.27
N HIS A 855 -0.34 -3.67 -23.08
CA HIS A 855 -1.56 -4.44 -22.83
C HIS A 855 -2.74 -3.48 -22.60
N GLU A 856 -3.88 -3.88 -23.14
CA GLU A 856 -5.11 -3.10 -23.35
C GLU A 856 -5.75 -2.65 -22.03
N SER A 857 -5.77 -1.35 -21.77
CA SER A 857 -6.63 -0.71 -20.76
C SER A 857 -7.46 0.37 -21.47
N ALA A 858 -8.79 0.23 -21.45
CA ALA A 858 -9.70 1.08 -22.19
C ALA A 858 -9.77 2.53 -21.66
N ILE A 859 -9.99 3.47 -22.58
CA ILE A 859 -10.33 4.87 -22.30
C ILE A 859 -11.80 4.92 -21.89
N GLU A 860 -12.12 5.25 -20.63
CA GLU A 860 -13.50 5.54 -20.24
C GLU A 860 -13.85 7.02 -20.45
N LEU A 861 -14.72 7.28 -21.43
CA LEU A 861 -15.37 8.56 -21.68
C LEU A 861 -16.59 8.68 -20.76
N SER A 862 -16.44 9.36 -19.63
CA SER A 862 -17.59 9.66 -18.78
C SER A 862 -18.23 11.00 -19.19
N GLN A 863 -19.29 10.95 -20.01
CA GLN A 863 -20.14 12.11 -20.29
C GLN A 863 -21.10 12.34 -19.13
N TYR A 864 -20.99 13.49 -18.45
CA TYR A 864 -21.96 13.92 -17.45
C TYR A 864 -22.58 15.24 -17.87
N ALA A 865 -23.89 15.26 -18.10
CA ALA A 865 -24.67 16.48 -18.33
C ALA A 865 -25.28 16.95 -17.00
N TRP A 866 -24.96 18.17 -16.57
CA TRP A 866 -25.40 18.74 -15.30
C TRP A 866 -26.44 19.87 -15.49
N ASP A 867 -27.49 19.87 -14.67
CA ASP A 867 -28.46 20.98 -14.56
C ASP A 867 -28.46 21.55 -13.13
N ASP A 868 -28.02 22.80 -13.00
CA ASP A 868 -28.85 23.87 -12.44
C ASP A 868 -28.27 25.24 -12.87
N ALA A 869 -29.07 26.00 -13.62
CA ALA A 869 -28.91 27.41 -14.05
C ALA A 869 -27.66 27.84 -14.87
N THR A 870 -26.57 27.07 -14.89
CA THR A 870 -25.45 27.24 -15.84
C THR A 870 -24.79 25.89 -16.10
N PRO A 871 -25.01 25.25 -17.27
CA PRO A 871 -24.39 23.96 -17.56
C PRO A 871 -22.87 24.14 -17.67
N ARG A 872 -22.15 23.61 -16.69
CA ARG A 872 -20.77 23.16 -16.89
C ARG A 872 -20.89 21.69 -17.26
N ASN A 873 -20.20 21.24 -18.29
CA ASN A 873 -20.02 19.83 -18.57
C ASN A 873 -18.52 19.59 -18.35
N LEU A 874 -18.14 18.60 -17.54
CA LEU A 874 -16.74 18.18 -17.43
C LEU A 874 -16.64 16.82 -18.09
N LEU A 875 -15.72 16.73 -19.05
CA LEU A 875 -15.39 15.51 -19.76
C LEU A 875 -14.01 15.08 -19.25
N GLN A 876 -13.94 14.01 -18.47
CA GLN A 876 -12.67 13.56 -17.89
C GLN A 876 -12.09 12.42 -18.73
N PHE A 877 -10.79 12.50 -19.03
CA PHE A 877 -10.03 11.46 -19.72
C PHE A 877 -8.95 10.92 -18.79
N GLY A 878 -8.84 9.61 -18.65
CA GLY A 878 -7.73 8.94 -17.97
C GLY A 878 -7.08 7.94 -18.92
N LEU A 879 -5.76 8.02 -19.10
CA LEU A 879 -4.97 6.97 -19.76
C LEU A 879 -4.12 6.29 -18.68
N VAL A 880 -4.33 4.99 -18.47
CA VAL A 880 -3.54 4.18 -17.55
C VAL A 880 -2.96 3.00 -18.34
N SER A 881 -1.65 2.97 -18.55
CA SER A 881 -0.96 1.75 -18.98
C SER A 881 -0.48 0.98 -17.76
N GLN A 882 -0.33 -0.34 -17.87
CA GLN A 882 0.07 -1.22 -16.75
C GLN A 882 1.38 -0.79 -16.06
N ASP A 883 2.27 -0.04 -16.74
CA ASP A 883 3.61 0.27 -16.22
C ASP A 883 3.97 1.77 -16.19
N ASN A 884 3.14 2.70 -16.69
CA ASN A 884 3.42 4.15 -16.65
C ASN A 884 2.15 5.00 -16.85
N PHE A 885 2.13 6.18 -16.22
CA PHE A 885 0.97 7.09 -16.20
C PHE A 885 1.09 8.28 -17.17
N VAL A 886 0.01 8.57 -17.91
CA VAL A 886 -0.24 9.86 -18.58
C VAL A 886 -1.68 10.29 -18.28
N ALA A 887 -1.92 11.12 -17.26
CA ALA A 887 -3.20 11.83 -17.16
C ALA A 887 -3.26 12.99 -18.15
N ILE A 888 -4.33 13.06 -18.92
CA ILE A 888 -4.70 14.24 -19.70
C ILE A 888 -6.09 14.69 -19.21
N GLY A 889 -6.15 15.66 -18.29
CA GLY A 889 -7.40 16.32 -17.96
C GLY A 889 -7.73 17.36 -19.04
N VAL A 890 -8.83 17.21 -19.77
CA VAL A 890 -9.31 18.22 -20.73
C VAL A 890 -10.61 18.80 -20.20
N GLU A 891 -10.56 20.04 -19.71
CA GLU A 891 -11.78 20.76 -19.34
C GLU A 891 -12.40 21.39 -20.59
N VAL A 892 -13.59 20.93 -20.99
CA VAL A 892 -14.33 21.54 -22.11
C VAL A 892 -15.58 22.22 -21.58
N GLN A 893 -15.59 23.55 -21.53
CA GLN A 893 -16.80 24.31 -21.27
C GLN A 893 -17.75 24.21 -22.46
N VAL A 894 -18.91 23.57 -22.27
CA VAL A 894 -19.99 23.57 -23.26
C VAL A 894 -21.29 24.01 -22.60
N THR A 895 -21.98 24.98 -23.17
CA THR A 895 -23.29 25.44 -22.70
C THR A 895 -24.42 24.69 -23.40
N GLY A 896 -25.07 23.74 -22.71
CA GLY A 896 -26.30 23.03 -23.17
C GLY A 896 -26.22 21.50 -23.12
N ARG A 897 -27.32 20.81 -23.51
CA ARG A 897 -27.31 19.36 -23.79
C ARG A 897 -26.47 19.11 -25.03
N VAL A 898 -25.56 18.14 -24.97
CA VAL A 898 -24.64 17.83 -26.08
C VAL A 898 -24.85 16.39 -26.50
N ARG A 899 -24.77 16.11 -27.81
CA ARG A 899 -24.66 14.75 -28.33
C ARG A 899 -23.24 14.62 -28.86
N ALA A 900 -22.32 14.08 -28.06
CA ALA A 900 -20.97 13.88 -28.56
C ALA A 900 -20.95 12.62 -29.45
N SER A 901 -20.81 12.83 -30.76
CA SER A 901 -20.34 11.79 -31.66
C SER A 901 -18.84 12.00 -31.82
N VAL A 902 -18.04 11.10 -31.25
CA VAL A 902 -16.58 11.13 -31.47
C VAL A 902 -16.34 10.67 -32.91
N GLN A 903 -15.97 11.61 -33.77
CA GLN A 903 -15.41 11.32 -35.09
C GLN A 903 -13.98 11.86 -35.09
N PRO A 904 -12.99 11.03 -34.71
CA PRO A 904 -11.62 11.47 -34.64
C PRO A 904 -11.06 11.55 -36.06
N GLU A 905 -10.85 12.79 -36.51
CA GLU A 905 -10.13 13.07 -37.75
C GLU A 905 -8.66 13.36 -37.42
N ALA A 906 -7.76 12.57 -38.00
CA ALA A 906 -6.33 12.85 -37.95
C ALA A 906 -6.02 14.06 -38.85
N ARG A 907 -5.60 15.18 -38.28
CA ARG A 907 -5.10 16.34 -39.05
C ARG A 907 -3.60 16.52 -38.85
N GLY A 908 -2.83 15.66 -39.52
CA GLY A 908 -1.37 15.68 -39.44
C GLY A 908 -0.81 14.67 -38.43
N THR A 909 0.51 14.68 -38.24
CA THR A 909 1.23 13.60 -37.55
C THR A 909 1.04 13.55 -36.03
N ASN A 910 0.55 14.65 -35.43
CA ASN A 910 0.56 14.91 -33.98
C ASN A 910 -0.74 15.59 -33.44
N HIS A 911 -1.79 15.71 -34.25
CA HIS A 911 -2.97 16.52 -33.89
C HIS A 911 -4.26 15.70 -34.04
N VAL A 912 -5.03 15.59 -32.96
CA VAL A 912 -6.36 14.95 -32.94
C VAL A 912 -7.41 16.02 -32.72
N VAL A 913 -8.45 16.04 -33.56
CA VAL A 913 -9.56 16.98 -33.43
C VAL A 913 -10.79 16.22 -32.94
N PHE A 914 -11.38 16.70 -31.85
CA PHE A 914 -12.68 16.23 -31.38
C PHE A 914 -13.75 17.19 -31.89
N ALA A 915 -14.70 16.66 -32.65
CA ALA A 915 -15.88 17.41 -33.08
C ALA A 915 -16.99 17.23 -32.03
N ILE A 916 -17.41 18.34 -31.42
CA ILE A 916 -18.52 18.34 -30.47
C ILE A 916 -19.71 19.01 -31.17
N GLN A 917 -20.81 18.27 -31.33
CA GLN A 917 -22.05 18.80 -31.92
C GLN A 917 -23.08 19.09 -30.82
N ASP A 918 -23.64 20.32 -30.84
CA ASP A 918 -24.83 20.63 -30.06
C ASP A 918 -26.09 19.99 -30.69
N VAL A 919 -27.20 19.99 -29.94
CA VAL A 919 -28.50 19.45 -30.42
C VAL A 919 -29.08 20.21 -31.62
N ALA A 920 -28.57 21.41 -31.93
CA ALA A 920 -28.98 22.24 -33.07
C ALA A 920 -28.09 22.02 -34.32
N GLY A 921 -27.07 21.15 -34.24
CA GLY A 921 -26.16 20.84 -35.34
C GLY A 921 -25.00 21.83 -35.49
N ASN A 922 -24.76 22.71 -34.52
CA ASN A 922 -23.57 23.58 -34.52
C ASN A 922 -22.38 22.78 -33.98
N ALA A 923 -21.28 22.78 -34.73
CA ALA A 923 -20.05 22.08 -34.38
C ALA A 923 -19.03 23.03 -33.75
N THR A 924 -18.48 22.64 -32.60
CA THR A 924 -17.27 23.26 -32.02
C THR A 924 -16.14 22.24 -32.12
N GLU A 925 -15.04 22.60 -32.77
CA GLU A 925 -13.83 21.77 -32.84
C GLU A 925 -12.95 22.04 -31.61
N VAL A 926 -12.57 20.99 -30.89
CA VAL A 926 -11.56 21.04 -29.84
C VAL A 926 -10.32 20.31 -30.35
N GLY A 927 -9.24 21.06 -30.61
CA GLY A 927 -7.96 20.49 -31.01
C GLY A 927 -7.11 20.12 -29.81
N ILE A 928 -6.54 18.91 -29.82
CA ILE A 928 -5.54 18.48 -28.84
C ILE A 928 -4.26 18.09 -29.59
N ASP A 929 -3.17 18.78 -29.26
CA ASP A 929 -1.82 18.50 -29.76
C ASP A 929 -1.15 17.43 -28.88
N PHE A 930 -0.72 16.33 -29.50
CA PHE A 930 0.06 15.27 -28.87
C PHE A 930 1.53 15.41 -29.28
N VAL A 931 2.45 15.59 -28.31
CA VAL A 931 3.89 15.62 -28.58
C VAL A 931 4.55 14.36 -28.01
N ILE A 932 4.93 13.42 -28.87
CA ILE A 932 5.72 12.24 -28.53
C ILE A 932 7.18 12.50 -28.93
N MET A 933 8.11 12.57 -27.96
CA MET A 933 9.54 12.74 -28.28
C MET A 933 10.16 11.43 -28.75
N GLY A 934 10.94 11.47 -29.84
CA GLY A 934 11.65 10.32 -30.42
C GLY A 934 10.96 9.64 -31.60
N ALA A 935 9.71 10.01 -31.90
CA ALA A 935 8.99 9.59 -33.10
C ALA A 935 8.58 10.81 -33.92
N THR A 936 8.75 10.75 -35.25
CA THR A 936 8.27 11.80 -36.16
C THR A 936 6.75 11.78 -36.35
N SER A 937 6.05 10.81 -35.76
CA SER A 937 4.60 10.59 -35.86
C SER A 937 4.08 9.66 -34.75
N VAL A 938 2.81 9.83 -34.36
CA VAL A 938 2.09 8.91 -33.46
C VAL A 938 1.98 7.49 -34.09
N PRO A 939 2.37 6.40 -33.40
CA PRO A 939 2.30 5.03 -33.94
C PRO A 939 0.87 4.59 -34.30
N ALA A 940 0.72 3.78 -35.36
CA ALA A 940 -0.59 3.36 -35.87
C ALA A 940 -1.50 2.67 -34.83
N GLY A 941 -0.93 1.97 -33.85
CA GLY A 941 -1.69 1.34 -32.76
C GLY A 941 -2.38 2.35 -31.84
N VAL A 942 -1.79 3.53 -31.63
CA VAL A 942 -2.38 4.63 -30.84
C VAL A 942 -3.54 5.28 -31.58
N TRP A 943 -3.47 5.36 -32.92
CA TRP A 943 -4.57 5.87 -33.75
C TRP A 943 -5.82 4.98 -33.74
N ASN A 944 -5.67 3.68 -33.55
CA ASN A 944 -6.81 2.75 -33.43
C ASN A 944 -7.46 2.79 -32.04
N LEU A 945 -6.72 3.21 -31.01
CA LEU A 945 -7.25 3.43 -29.65
C LEU A 945 -7.97 4.78 -29.52
N LEU A 946 -7.53 5.79 -30.29
CA LEU A 946 -8.15 7.11 -30.37
C LEU A 946 -9.39 7.16 -31.28
N ARG A 947 -9.59 6.14 -32.13
CA ARG A 947 -10.75 5.96 -33.02
C ARG A 947 -11.84 5.16 -32.36
#